data_AF-A0A370WRG9-F1
#
_entry.id   AF-A0A370WRG9-F1
#
_cell.length_a   1.000
_cell.length_b   1.000
_cell.length_c   1.000
_cell.angle_alpha   90.00
_cell.angle_beta   90.00
_cell.angle_gamma   90.00
#
_symmetry.space_group_name_H-M   'P 1'
#
loop_
_entity.id
_entity.type
_entity.pdbx_description
1 polymer ?
#
loop_
_entity_poly.entity_id
_entity_poly.type
_entity_poly.pdbx_seq_one_letter_code
_entity_poly.pdbx_strand_id
1 'polypeptide(L)'
;MKKHNGHSQHSVPSKARNVVASSRKATVVKNVARAPTRQRVGHSPVPVRVRKSSRDDIAGLADADGEMDLQSIGTLAALDDTYIKIVGSGNGAATATGTNTLAMGSGAKASGGIAVNVIGAVASVTGNNSNAFGSSATVYGTGSNAFGNGATVGSATASVNTGTALGHGALVTGLSGVALGGGASASNAYDFAIGSGAKASGGYAIAIAGTASGDHATAIGSDASGAAQYAAAIGQQAVVTAAADKSVALGFGANVSASTSVAIGPTAKATATNAVALGSAATSSADGNIAMGLSAQATAVGEGAIAIGRNAKAVSDSNAQAGSTGAIALGDGAGSYGEGSIAIGQETSIIHTCCIAIGKGAQTTQLGAMAIGDQARTIATNAVALGAGSLADQALTVSVGSAATDDSGFTRKIVNMSPAILSATSTDAVNGSQLYALQNGLRNSGVYNPDTGVSLAVTYSDASKNLIVLGSVGSPVEILNVAPGIQPTDAVNLTQLTDAVDELRNEISNGTPYVKVNSTGTVANAIGQDAIAIGVASLATVSDAMAMGPRARASAAQSVAIGSDSLADSPMTVSIGNAAAGVTRRLVNLQAGIAADDAVNVSQLKPVVTALGGGASIDPSTGAVTGPTYDLVNGGTQTTVGDGLSALDGALTTTNLTVTTLNTTVNNLGDQVQQLQDAAGQTLHYFKADGLNNGSDDAVASGSNAVAIGSSATASAAGAVAIGTGAISDFAGSVAIGSGAGVGENAVAIGNGSRARDINDIAIGAGASADLNSTTVGQAATSATNSTAFGAGAQAAGNSTAIGQGAAALTDSISMGRGATSSSHSAALGVGASTDGASNAVALGANSTTTRNNTVAVGAGGSERQIVNLAAGTQNTDALNVSQLVPVVNALGGGASINTVTGAVTGPTYTLANGGTQTTLQGALYALDQAVSNGSGANNPYLAV
;
A
#
# COMPACT_ATOMS: atom_id res chain seq x y z
N MET A 1 -7.02 1.22 17.99
CA MET A 1 -7.75 -0.01 18.38
C MET A 1 -8.23 -0.67 17.09
N LYS A 2 -8.02 -1.93 16.73
CA LYS A 2 -7.39 -3.13 17.32
C LYS A 2 -6.99 -4.01 16.12
N LYS A 3 -5.72 -4.48 16.09
CA LYS A 3 -5.20 -5.85 15.79
C LYS A 3 -5.67 -6.56 14.49
N HIS A 4 -4.89 -7.33 13.75
CA HIS A 4 -3.61 -8.03 13.94
C HIS A 4 -3.18 -8.58 12.55
N ASN A 5 -1.92 -8.45 12.13
CA ASN A 5 -0.82 -9.45 12.19
C ASN A 5 -0.93 -10.69 11.28
N GLY A 6 0.14 -10.91 10.50
CA GLY A 6 0.58 -12.19 9.92
C GLY A 6 0.48 -12.23 8.38
N HIS A 7 1.45 -12.67 7.58
CA HIS A 7 2.67 -13.41 7.87
C HIS A 7 3.60 -13.50 6.63
N SER A 8 4.87 -13.80 6.93
CA SER A 8 5.89 -14.57 6.17
C SER A 8 6.32 -14.10 4.77
N GLN A 9 7.57 -13.70 4.57
CA GLN A 9 8.78 -14.56 4.48
C GLN A 9 8.67 -15.62 3.38
N HIS A 10 9.27 -15.36 2.21
CA HIS A 10 10.34 -16.20 1.62
C HIS A 10 10.67 -15.73 0.20
N SER A 11 11.95 -15.47 -0.06
CA SER A 11 12.63 -15.78 -1.33
C SER A 11 14.08 -15.26 -1.30
N VAL A 12 15.02 -16.19 -1.05
CA VAL A 12 16.43 -16.16 -1.55
C VAL A 12 16.38 -16.19 -3.10
N PRO A 13 17.44 -15.97 -3.93
CA PRO A 13 18.88 -15.68 -3.73
C PRO A 13 19.48 -14.75 -4.84
N SER A 14 20.79 -14.89 -5.13
CA SER A 14 21.59 -14.42 -6.30
C SER A 14 22.47 -13.18 -6.00
N LYS A 15 23.80 -13.16 -6.10
CA LYS A 15 24.78 -13.80 -7.00
C LYS A 15 24.65 -13.33 -8.46
N ALA A 16 25.41 -12.28 -8.83
CA ALA A 16 26.13 -12.08 -10.10
C ALA A 16 26.42 -10.57 -10.29
N ARG A 17 27.70 -10.16 -10.28
CA ARG A 17 28.54 -9.81 -11.46
C ARG A 17 28.55 -8.28 -11.73
N ASN A 18 29.72 -7.62 -11.58
CA ASN A 18 30.71 -7.33 -12.65
C ASN A 18 30.22 -6.11 -13.48
N VAL A 19 30.94 -5.05 -13.86
CA VAL A 19 32.34 -4.69 -14.18
C VAL A 19 32.29 -3.12 -14.17
N VAL A 20 33.28 -2.27 -13.88
CA VAL A 20 34.46 -1.91 -14.70
C VAL A 20 35.27 -0.86 -13.93
N ALA A 21 36.59 -1.09 -13.92
CA ALA A 21 37.66 -0.25 -13.41
C ALA A 21 37.93 1.00 -14.25
N SER A 22 38.60 2.00 -13.63
CA SER A 22 39.57 2.96 -14.24
C SER A 22 39.47 4.30 -13.49
N SER A 23 40.52 5.03 -13.11
CA SER A 23 41.96 4.83 -13.01
C SER A 23 42.57 6.13 -12.45
N ARG A 24 43.73 6.02 -11.78
CA ARG A 24 44.78 7.05 -11.61
C ARG A 24 44.44 8.24 -10.67
N LYS A 25 45.34 8.76 -9.83
CA LYS A 25 46.78 8.97 -10.03
C LYS A 25 47.45 9.29 -8.68
N ALA A 26 48.64 8.74 -8.49
CA ALA A 26 49.57 9.11 -7.43
C ALA A 26 49.94 10.59 -7.49
N THR A 27 50.12 11.22 -6.32
CA THR A 27 51.00 12.39 -6.15
C THR A 27 51.90 12.14 -4.94
N VAL A 28 53.17 11.94 -5.25
CA VAL A 28 54.34 12.02 -4.35
C VAL A 28 54.84 13.47 -4.38
N VAL A 29 55.41 13.95 -3.26
CA VAL A 29 56.48 14.97 -3.05
C VAL A 29 56.23 15.62 -1.67
N LYS A 30 56.93 15.19 -0.62
CA LYS A 30 58.23 15.70 -0.08
C LYS A 30 58.16 17.06 0.63
N ASN A 31 58.45 17.04 1.94
CA ASN A 31 59.36 17.92 2.70
C ASN A 31 59.63 17.17 4.04
N VAL A 32 60.82 16.65 4.41
CA VAL A 32 62.18 17.22 4.56
C VAL A 32 62.14 18.44 5.49
N ALA A 33 62.87 18.58 6.60
CA ALA A 33 63.77 17.75 7.41
C ALA A 33 64.13 18.55 8.68
N ARG A 34 64.55 17.89 9.77
CA ARG A 34 65.87 18.11 10.40
C ARG A 34 66.14 17.14 11.55
N ALA A 35 67.22 16.38 11.38
CA ALA A 35 67.99 15.60 12.35
C ALA A 35 68.80 16.56 13.29
N PRO A 36 69.76 16.14 14.16
CA PRO A 36 70.42 14.82 14.32
C PRO A 36 70.67 14.45 15.82
N THR A 37 71.43 13.45 16.30
CA THR A 37 72.67 12.77 15.87
C THR A 37 72.97 11.60 16.82
N ARG A 38 73.56 10.51 16.28
CA ARG A 38 74.55 9.56 16.87
C ARG A 38 74.06 8.69 18.06
N GLN A 39 74.43 7.40 18.20
CA GLN A 39 75.58 6.67 17.71
C GLN A 39 75.25 5.16 17.76
N ARG A 40 75.40 4.43 16.63
CA ARG A 40 75.45 2.97 16.59
C ARG A 40 76.86 2.61 16.16
N VAL A 41 77.58 1.90 16.99
CA VAL A 41 78.87 1.26 16.64
C VAL A 41 78.69 -0.21 16.96
N GLY A 42 78.84 -1.07 15.94
CA GLY A 42 78.86 -2.52 16.12
C GLY A 42 80.17 -2.99 16.76
N HIS A 43 80.23 -4.26 17.15
CA HIS A 43 81.44 -5.09 17.06
C HIS A 43 81.06 -6.58 17.14
N SER A 44 81.81 -7.36 16.36
CA SER A 44 81.89 -8.83 16.30
C SER A 44 82.15 -9.51 17.65
N PRO A 45 81.86 -10.83 17.75
CA PRO A 45 82.13 -11.61 18.95
C PRO A 45 83.64 -11.83 19.12
N VAL A 46 84.19 -11.41 20.26
CA VAL A 46 85.54 -11.77 20.72
C VAL A 46 85.39 -12.64 21.98
N PRO A 47 86.12 -13.76 22.09
CA PRO A 47 85.93 -14.76 23.13
C PRO A 47 86.53 -14.27 24.45
N VAL A 48 85.72 -14.29 25.53
CA VAL A 48 86.25 -14.05 26.88
C VAL A 48 86.46 -15.39 27.58
N ARG A 49 87.73 -15.60 27.93
CA ARG A 49 88.24 -16.70 28.74
C ARG A 49 87.41 -16.91 30.00
N VAL A 50 87.02 -18.17 30.21
CA VAL A 50 86.68 -18.73 31.51
C VAL A 50 87.86 -18.51 32.46
N ARG A 51 87.72 -17.60 33.42
CA ARG A 51 88.43 -17.74 34.69
C ARG A 51 87.58 -18.63 35.56
N LYS A 52 88.09 -19.82 35.89
CA LYS A 52 87.66 -20.53 37.09
C LYS A 52 87.89 -19.57 38.26
N SER A 53 86.81 -19.12 38.89
CA SER A 53 86.83 -18.61 40.26
C SER A 53 86.02 -19.55 41.12
N SER A 54 86.48 -19.63 42.36
CA SER A 54 86.21 -20.56 43.45
C SER A 54 84.75 -20.97 43.70
N ARG A 55 84.67 -22.08 44.42
CA ARG A 55 83.52 -22.89 44.80
C ARG A 55 82.66 -22.31 45.95
N ASP A 56 82.66 -20.99 46.17
CA ASP A 56 82.28 -20.43 47.49
C ASP A 56 81.08 -19.49 47.57
N ASP A 57 80.19 -19.40 46.56
CA ASP A 57 78.95 -18.60 46.70
C ASP A 57 77.65 -19.44 46.72
N ILE A 58 77.75 -20.74 47.02
CA ILE A 58 76.64 -21.59 47.52
C ILE A 58 77.00 -22.07 48.93
N ALA A 59 77.35 -21.12 49.80
CA ALA A 59 77.55 -21.36 51.23
C ALA A 59 76.81 -20.25 51.99
N GLY A 60 75.52 -20.49 52.28
CA GLY A 60 74.74 -19.54 53.07
C GLY A 60 73.24 -19.81 53.22
N LEU A 61 72.72 -20.98 52.83
CA LEU A 61 71.27 -21.26 52.90
C LEU A 61 70.90 -22.65 53.47
N ALA A 62 71.80 -23.37 54.14
CA ALA A 62 71.44 -24.59 54.89
C ALA A 62 72.28 -24.66 56.17
N ASP A 63 71.64 -24.98 57.29
CA ASP A 63 72.35 -25.36 58.52
C ASP A 63 72.71 -26.87 58.50
N ALA A 64 73.35 -27.32 59.58
CA ALA A 64 74.12 -28.57 59.63
C ALA A 64 73.31 -29.87 59.51
N ASP A 65 71.97 -29.81 59.42
CA ASP A 65 71.13 -30.99 59.20
C ASP A 65 70.46 -31.03 57.82
N GLY A 66 70.84 -30.13 56.90
CA GLY A 66 70.38 -30.17 55.52
C GLY A 66 68.94 -29.72 55.31
N GLU A 67 68.38 -28.94 56.24
CA GLU A 67 67.11 -28.22 56.06
C GLU A 67 67.40 -26.77 55.69
N MET A 68 66.70 -26.27 54.67
CA MET A 68 66.79 -24.88 54.22
C MET A 68 65.86 -24.06 55.13
N ASP A 69 66.40 -23.39 56.15
CA ASP A 69 65.63 -22.52 57.03
C ASP A 69 65.11 -21.29 56.26
N LEU A 70 63.86 -21.41 55.81
CA LEU A 70 63.09 -20.38 55.10
C LEU A 70 62.67 -19.21 56.02
N GLN A 71 63.08 -19.18 57.30
CA GLN A 71 62.73 -18.10 58.23
C GLN A 71 63.67 -16.87 58.18
N SER A 72 64.65 -16.82 57.27
CA SER A 72 65.66 -15.74 57.21
C SER A 72 65.41 -14.58 56.24
N ILE A 73 64.27 -14.51 55.53
CA ILE A 73 63.88 -13.24 54.85
C ILE A 73 63.11 -12.37 55.83
N GLY A 74 63.84 -11.83 56.79
CA GLY A 74 63.41 -10.72 57.62
C GLY A 74 63.15 -9.47 56.80
N THR A 75 62.16 -8.71 57.24
CA THR A 75 61.77 -7.39 56.72
C THR A 75 62.96 -6.44 56.57
N LEU A 76 62.96 -5.65 55.49
CA LEU A 76 63.88 -4.53 55.19
C LEU A 76 65.29 -4.93 54.70
N ALA A 77 65.40 -5.24 53.40
CA ALA A 77 66.62 -4.94 52.64
C ALA A 77 66.29 -4.73 51.16
N ALA A 78 66.60 -3.54 50.66
CA ALA A 78 66.56 -3.24 49.24
C ALA A 78 67.58 -4.12 48.52
N LEU A 79 67.09 -4.99 47.64
CA LEU A 79 67.93 -5.55 46.58
C LEU A 79 68.35 -4.38 45.67
N ASP A 80 69.56 -3.85 45.89
CA ASP A 80 70.28 -3.10 44.85
C ASP A 80 70.93 -4.14 43.94
N ASP A 81 70.09 -4.82 43.17
CA ASP A 81 70.54 -5.67 42.08
C ASP A 81 70.71 -4.78 40.83
N THR A 82 71.78 -5.01 40.07
CA THR A 82 72.20 -4.11 38.97
C THR A 82 71.11 -3.91 37.91
N TYR A 83 70.13 -4.82 37.87
CA TYR A 83 69.05 -4.84 36.88
C TYR A 83 67.64 -4.58 37.47
N ILE A 84 67.44 -4.56 38.80
CA ILE A 84 66.12 -4.28 39.43
C ILE A 84 66.33 -3.42 40.70
N LYS A 85 66.00 -2.12 40.64
CA LYS A 85 65.97 -1.20 41.79
C LYS A 85 64.53 -0.91 42.23
N ILE A 86 64.18 -1.22 43.49
CA ILE A 86 62.89 -0.86 44.09
C ILE A 86 63.13 0.21 45.18
N VAL A 87 62.75 1.46 44.89
CA VAL A 87 62.84 2.58 45.86
C VAL A 87 61.46 2.83 46.45
N GLY A 88 61.25 2.47 47.72
CA GLY A 88 59.96 2.60 48.40
C GLY A 88 59.71 4.01 48.96
N SER A 89 58.47 4.51 48.87
CA SER A 89 58.05 5.84 49.35
C SER A 89 57.19 5.82 50.64
N GLY A 90 57.28 4.78 51.47
CA GLY A 90 56.64 4.75 52.80
C GLY A 90 55.28 4.04 52.91
N ASN A 91 54.75 3.44 51.84
CA ASN A 91 53.42 2.80 51.82
C ASN A 91 53.43 1.29 52.18
N GLY A 92 54.35 0.84 53.02
CA GLY A 92 54.48 -0.57 53.42
C GLY A 92 55.15 -1.48 52.37
N ALA A 93 55.41 -2.74 52.76
CA ALA A 93 56.08 -3.75 51.93
C ALA A 93 55.13 -4.31 50.85
N ALA A 94 55.68 -4.72 49.71
CA ALA A 94 54.95 -5.51 48.73
C ALA A 94 54.57 -6.87 49.35
N THR A 95 53.34 -7.33 49.12
CA THR A 95 52.80 -8.57 49.69
C THR A 95 52.30 -9.49 48.58
N ALA A 96 52.81 -10.71 48.52
CA ALA A 96 52.38 -11.76 47.60
C ALA A 96 51.96 -12.99 48.42
N THR A 97 50.65 -13.30 48.45
CA THR A 97 50.11 -14.40 49.27
C THR A 97 49.57 -15.58 48.46
N GLY A 98 49.54 -15.45 47.13
CA GLY A 98 49.07 -16.49 46.22
C GLY A 98 50.19 -17.33 45.60
N THR A 99 49.83 -18.46 45.01
CA THR A 99 50.79 -19.32 44.29
C THR A 99 51.15 -18.75 42.92
N ASN A 100 52.43 -18.79 42.55
CA ASN A 100 52.98 -18.24 41.30
C ASN A 100 52.63 -16.76 41.08
N THR A 101 52.75 -15.93 42.12
CA THR A 101 52.42 -14.50 42.05
C THR A 101 53.64 -13.60 42.09
N LEU A 102 53.55 -12.43 41.45
CA LEU A 102 54.56 -11.38 41.41
C LEU A 102 53.97 -10.11 42.03
N ALA A 103 54.63 -9.55 43.04
CA ALA A 103 54.28 -8.24 43.62
C ALA A 103 55.52 -7.35 43.69
N MET A 104 55.51 -6.23 42.94
CA MET A 104 56.63 -5.29 42.85
C MET A 104 56.16 -3.84 43.04
N GLY A 105 56.79 -3.09 43.94
CA GLY A 105 56.46 -1.70 44.28
C GLY A 105 55.95 -1.52 45.72
N SER A 106 56.11 -0.32 46.30
CA SER A 106 55.72 -0.07 47.71
C SER A 106 54.21 -0.26 47.91
N GLY A 107 53.83 -1.13 48.85
CA GLY A 107 52.43 -1.45 49.15
C GLY A 107 51.68 -2.25 48.09
N ALA A 108 52.35 -2.82 47.08
CA ALA A 108 51.72 -3.68 46.08
C ALA A 108 51.16 -4.96 46.73
N LYS A 109 49.95 -5.40 46.37
CA LYS A 109 49.27 -6.57 46.96
C LYS A 109 48.79 -7.56 45.91
N ALA A 110 49.44 -8.72 45.83
CA ALA A 110 49.04 -9.85 44.99
C ALA A 110 48.39 -10.94 45.88
N SER A 111 47.07 -10.87 46.04
CA SER A 111 46.30 -11.76 46.92
C SER A 111 45.38 -12.74 46.19
N GLY A 112 45.36 -12.74 44.85
CA GLY A 112 44.69 -13.80 44.08
C GLY A 112 45.38 -15.14 44.27
N GLY A 113 44.62 -16.24 44.21
CA GLY A 113 45.10 -17.57 44.56
C GLY A 113 46.18 -18.13 43.66
N ILE A 114 46.17 -17.83 42.35
CA ILE A 114 47.06 -18.43 41.34
C ILE A 114 47.41 -17.44 40.19
N ALA A 115 48.69 -17.37 39.81
CA ALA A 115 49.20 -16.74 38.57
C ALA A 115 48.83 -15.26 38.38
N VAL A 116 49.25 -14.41 39.31
CA VAL A 116 48.91 -12.97 39.35
C VAL A 116 50.16 -12.11 39.21
N ASN A 117 50.12 -11.05 38.41
CA ASN A 117 51.22 -10.08 38.30
C ASN A 117 50.79 -8.69 38.76
N VAL A 118 51.50 -8.12 39.72
CA VAL A 118 51.25 -6.78 40.29
C VAL A 118 52.53 -5.96 40.27
N ILE A 119 52.57 -4.89 39.49
CA ILE A 119 53.72 -3.98 39.39
C ILE A 119 53.26 -2.53 39.51
N GLY A 120 53.62 -1.85 40.60
CA GLY A 120 53.28 -0.45 40.86
C GLY A 120 53.01 -0.18 42.34
N ALA A 121 53.23 1.06 42.79
CA ALA A 121 52.95 1.44 44.18
C ALA A 121 51.45 1.30 44.50
N VAL A 122 51.12 0.61 45.59
CA VAL A 122 49.73 0.39 46.07
C VAL A 122 48.80 -0.26 45.02
N ALA A 123 49.35 -0.96 44.03
CA ALA A 123 48.56 -1.74 43.09
C ALA A 123 48.04 -3.01 43.79
N SER A 124 46.83 -3.47 43.46
CA SER A 124 46.19 -4.59 44.16
C SER A 124 45.45 -5.54 43.22
N VAL A 125 45.63 -6.84 43.40
CA VAL A 125 44.89 -7.87 42.66
C VAL A 125 44.36 -8.94 43.61
N THR A 126 43.06 -9.23 43.53
CA THR A 126 42.40 -10.31 44.26
C THR A 126 41.91 -11.44 43.36
N GLY A 127 41.75 -11.21 42.05
CA GLY A 127 41.33 -12.23 41.09
C GLY A 127 42.47 -13.14 40.63
N ASN A 128 42.15 -14.38 40.26
CA ASN A 128 43.12 -15.34 39.71
C ASN A 128 43.51 -14.96 38.27
N ASN A 129 44.69 -15.40 37.79
CA ASN A 129 45.13 -15.23 36.40
C ASN A 129 45.07 -13.78 35.89
N SER A 130 45.41 -12.81 36.74
CA SER A 130 45.13 -11.40 36.50
C SER A 130 46.37 -10.51 36.64
N ASN A 131 46.30 -9.32 36.04
CA ASN A 131 47.44 -8.44 35.86
C ASN A 131 47.08 -7.00 36.28
N ALA A 132 47.86 -6.40 37.17
CA ALA A 132 47.79 -4.97 37.49
C ALA A 132 49.16 -4.31 37.35
N PHE A 133 49.29 -3.39 36.41
CA PHE A 133 50.52 -2.66 36.13
C PHE A 133 50.26 -1.15 36.16
N GLY A 134 50.86 -0.44 37.10
CA GLY A 134 50.67 0.99 37.34
C GLY A 134 50.39 1.29 38.80
N SER A 135 50.78 2.48 39.28
CA SER A 135 50.48 2.88 40.66
C SER A 135 48.97 2.93 40.89
N SER A 136 48.51 2.33 41.99
CA SER A 136 47.08 2.20 42.36
C SER A 136 46.20 1.45 41.35
N ALA A 137 46.79 0.71 40.41
CA ALA A 137 46.03 -0.16 39.51
C ALA A 137 45.38 -1.30 40.32
N THR A 138 44.09 -1.56 40.11
CA THR A 138 43.32 -2.51 40.93
C THR A 138 42.55 -3.51 40.07
N VAL A 139 42.64 -4.80 40.38
CA VAL A 139 41.85 -5.85 39.71
C VAL A 139 41.17 -6.75 40.73
N TYR A 140 39.84 -6.80 40.65
CA TYR A 140 39.01 -7.67 41.49
C TYR A 140 38.58 -8.96 40.78
N GLY A 141 38.45 -8.92 39.44
CA GLY A 141 37.95 -10.05 38.64
C GLY A 141 39.02 -11.05 38.21
N THR A 142 38.60 -12.29 37.93
CA THR A 142 39.45 -13.38 37.41
C THR A 142 39.72 -13.26 35.91
N GLY A 143 40.98 -13.39 35.47
CA GLY A 143 41.37 -13.26 34.06
C GLY A 143 41.37 -11.82 33.55
N SER A 144 41.55 -10.85 34.43
CA SER A 144 41.42 -9.41 34.13
C SER A 144 42.77 -8.69 34.06
N ASN A 145 42.79 -7.58 33.32
CA ASN A 145 44.00 -6.81 33.05
C ASN A 145 43.77 -5.32 33.32
N ALA A 146 44.50 -4.72 34.27
CA ALA A 146 44.56 -3.28 34.51
C ALA A 146 45.98 -2.77 34.23
N PHE A 147 46.12 -1.89 33.24
CA PHE A 147 47.40 -1.31 32.82
C PHE A 147 47.28 0.23 32.81
N GLY A 148 47.84 0.91 33.80
CA GLY A 148 47.81 2.37 33.92
C GLY A 148 47.66 2.82 35.38
N ASN A 149 48.10 4.04 35.69
CA ASN A 149 47.94 4.61 37.03
C ASN A 149 46.44 4.75 37.35
N GLY A 150 45.97 4.12 38.44
CA GLY A 150 44.57 4.11 38.85
C GLY A 150 43.60 3.31 37.96
N ALA A 151 44.11 2.52 37.00
CA ALA A 151 43.26 1.66 36.17
C ALA A 151 42.58 0.59 37.04
N THR A 152 41.27 0.38 36.88
CA THR A 152 40.48 -0.52 37.73
C THR A 152 39.64 -1.50 36.90
N VAL A 153 39.69 -2.79 37.23
CA VAL A 153 38.80 -3.81 36.66
C VAL A 153 38.05 -4.56 37.77
N GLY A 154 36.72 -4.49 37.72
CA GLY A 154 35.78 -5.04 38.69
C GLY A 154 35.49 -4.13 39.87
N SER A 155 34.75 -4.69 40.82
CA SER A 155 34.38 -4.08 42.10
C SER A 155 34.64 -5.07 43.22
N ALA A 156 34.86 -4.60 44.44
CA ALA A 156 35.00 -5.45 45.63
C ALA A 156 33.81 -6.41 45.85
N THR A 157 32.66 -6.13 45.23
CA THR A 157 31.44 -6.93 45.29
C THR A 157 31.21 -7.85 44.07
N ALA A 158 31.96 -7.71 42.98
CA ALA A 158 31.76 -8.42 41.72
C ALA A 158 33.04 -9.16 41.28
N SER A 159 33.14 -10.45 41.63
CA SER A 159 34.39 -11.25 41.55
C SER A 159 34.62 -11.99 40.22
N VAL A 160 33.68 -11.92 39.26
CA VAL A 160 33.78 -12.63 37.97
C VAL A 160 33.78 -11.62 36.83
N ASN A 161 34.95 -11.10 36.49
CA ASN A 161 35.15 -10.21 35.34
C ASN A 161 36.39 -10.65 34.56
N THR A 162 36.29 -10.82 33.25
CA THR A 162 37.40 -11.00 32.29
C THR A 162 37.62 -9.70 31.50
N GLY A 163 37.82 -8.59 32.22
CA GLY A 163 37.87 -7.25 31.64
C GLY A 163 39.29 -6.74 31.36
N THR A 164 39.41 -5.74 30.49
CA THR A 164 40.68 -5.08 30.19
C THR A 164 40.56 -3.56 30.31
N ALA A 165 41.26 -2.96 31.27
CA ALA A 165 41.41 -1.52 31.44
C ALA A 165 42.85 -1.11 31.10
N LEU A 166 43.05 -0.23 30.11
CA LEU A 166 44.36 0.29 29.69
C LEU A 166 44.32 1.83 29.62
N GLY A 167 45.04 2.51 30.49
CA GLY A 167 45.11 3.98 30.56
C GLY A 167 45.01 4.51 31.99
N HIS A 168 45.40 5.77 32.19
CA HIS A 168 45.25 6.43 33.50
C HIS A 168 43.77 6.55 33.88
N GLY A 169 43.38 5.97 35.02
CA GLY A 169 42.00 5.99 35.51
C GLY A 169 40.98 5.26 34.63
N ALA A 170 41.41 4.37 33.73
CA ALA A 170 40.49 3.53 32.95
C ALA A 170 39.70 2.58 33.87
N LEU A 171 38.40 2.42 33.65
CA LEU A 171 37.49 1.70 34.54
C LEU A 171 36.64 0.66 33.80
N VAL A 172 36.74 -0.60 34.18
CA VAL A 172 35.83 -1.66 33.72
C VAL A 172 35.10 -2.23 34.93
N THR A 173 33.78 -2.05 35.03
CA THR A 173 32.98 -2.70 36.10
C THR A 173 32.16 -3.87 35.59
N GLY A 174 31.82 -3.87 34.30
CA GLY A 174 31.03 -4.92 33.67
C GLY A 174 31.81 -6.18 33.31
N LEU A 175 31.10 -7.31 33.22
CA LEU A 175 31.64 -8.60 32.76
C LEU A 175 32.17 -8.47 31.32
N SER A 176 33.40 -8.93 31.08
CA SER A 176 34.04 -8.93 29.75
C SER A 176 34.15 -7.55 29.07
N GLY A 177 34.11 -6.47 29.85
CA GLY A 177 34.23 -5.11 29.31
C GLY A 177 35.66 -4.74 28.93
N VAL A 178 35.80 -3.81 27.99
CA VAL A 178 37.08 -3.28 27.53
C VAL A 178 37.08 -1.76 27.62
N ALA A 179 38.03 -1.16 28.32
CA ALA A 179 38.23 0.28 28.43
C ALA A 179 39.67 0.65 28.08
N LEU A 180 39.90 1.30 26.93
CA LEU A 180 41.23 1.66 26.42
C LEU A 180 41.34 3.19 26.25
N GLY A 181 42.04 3.88 27.14
CA GLY A 181 42.24 5.32 27.11
C GLY A 181 42.19 5.94 28.52
N GLY A 182 42.76 7.14 28.69
CA GLY A 182 42.70 7.85 29.97
C GLY A 182 41.27 8.21 30.36
N GLY A 183 40.78 7.71 31.49
CA GLY A 183 39.42 7.89 31.98
C GLY A 183 38.33 7.17 31.18
N ALA A 184 38.68 6.25 30.28
CA ALA A 184 37.70 5.44 29.54
C ALA A 184 36.93 4.52 30.50
N SER A 185 35.63 4.30 30.28
CA SER A 185 34.79 3.49 31.17
C SER A 185 33.87 2.52 30.43
N ALA A 186 33.87 1.24 30.83
CA ALA A 186 32.95 0.20 30.39
C ALA A 186 32.19 -0.37 31.59
N SER A 187 30.92 0.00 31.75
CA SER A 187 30.20 -0.16 33.02
C SER A 187 29.34 -1.43 33.11
N ASN A 188 28.80 -1.91 31.99
CA ASN A 188 27.91 -3.07 31.90
C ASN A 188 28.55 -4.23 31.10
N ALA A 189 27.86 -5.38 31.08
CA ALA A 189 28.37 -6.59 30.43
C ALA A 189 28.64 -6.36 28.93
N TYR A 190 29.81 -6.78 28.47
CA TYR A 190 30.27 -6.70 27.07
C TYR A 190 30.41 -5.27 26.51
N ASP A 191 30.48 -4.26 27.36
CA ASP A 191 30.72 -2.87 26.96
C ASP A 191 32.15 -2.68 26.42
N PHE A 192 32.30 -1.84 25.40
CA PHE A 192 33.56 -1.60 24.72
C PHE A 192 33.82 -0.09 24.54
N ALA A 193 34.70 0.48 25.37
CA ALA A 193 35.06 1.89 25.39
C ALA A 193 36.52 2.11 24.93
N ILE A 194 36.75 2.93 23.91
CA ILE A 194 38.08 3.30 23.40
C ILE A 194 38.18 4.82 23.25
N GLY A 195 39.27 5.43 23.73
CA GLY A 195 39.54 6.87 23.66
C GLY A 195 39.49 7.53 25.03
N SER A 196 40.13 8.70 25.17
CA SER A 196 40.14 9.41 26.45
C SER A 196 38.73 9.88 26.80
N GLY A 197 38.25 9.54 28.00
CA GLY A 197 36.91 9.88 28.48
C GLY A 197 35.75 9.14 27.79
N ALA A 198 36.01 8.17 26.90
CA ALA A 198 34.96 7.40 26.25
C ALA A 198 34.17 6.57 27.28
N LYS A 199 32.83 6.55 27.17
CA LYS A 199 31.96 5.90 28.16
C LYS A 199 30.94 4.97 27.50
N ALA A 200 31.08 3.67 27.74
CA ALA A 200 30.08 2.66 27.42
C ALA A 200 29.39 2.20 28.72
N SER A 201 28.06 2.28 28.75
CA SER A 201 27.24 1.98 29.95
C SER A 201 25.87 1.38 29.63
N GLY A 202 25.67 0.86 28.42
CA GLY A 202 24.38 0.35 27.98
C GLY A 202 24.16 -1.15 28.18
N GLY A 203 25.22 -1.95 28.22
CA GLY A 203 25.15 -3.39 27.95
C GLY A 203 25.34 -3.61 26.46
N TYR A 204 26.36 -4.39 26.08
CA TYR A 204 26.79 -4.54 24.68
C TYR A 204 27.06 -3.21 23.95
N ALA A 205 27.34 -2.13 24.69
CA ALA A 205 27.49 -0.80 24.12
C ALA A 205 28.92 -0.56 23.61
N ILE A 206 29.06 0.15 22.50
CA ILE A 206 30.35 0.47 21.88
C ILE A 206 30.53 1.99 21.89
N ALA A 207 31.53 2.49 22.60
CA ALA A 207 31.89 3.90 22.66
C ALA A 207 33.32 4.13 22.18
N ILE A 208 33.52 4.84 21.07
CA ILE A 208 34.85 5.24 20.57
C ILE A 208 34.92 6.77 20.60
N ALA A 209 35.64 7.33 21.57
CA ALA A 209 35.74 8.76 21.86
C ALA A 209 34.40 9.48 22.17
N GLY A 210 33.32 8.73 22.42
CA GLY A 210 31.98 9.25 22.70
C GLY A 210 31.34 8.60 23.93
N THR A 211 30.01 8.74 24.05
CA THR A 211 29.20 8.17 25.13
C THR A 211 28.08 7.30 24.56
N ALA A 212 28.09 6.01 24.89
CA ALA A 212 27.03 5.05 24.56
C ALA A 212 26.36 4.58 25.86
N SER A 213 25.15 5.04 26.14
CA SER A 213 24.42 4.72 27.38
C SER A 213 23.17 3.88 27.19
N GLY A 214 22.68 3.72 25.96
CA GLY A 214 21.58 2.80 25.66
C GLY A 214 22.07 1.36 25.45
N ASP A 215 21.22 0.38 25.73
CA ASP A 215 21.50 -1.04 25.46
C ASP A 215 21.76 -1.27 23.97
N HIS A 216 22.81 -2.01 23.63
CA HIS A 216 23.31 -2.20 22.27
C HIS A 216 23.63 -0.90 21.50
N ALA A 217 23.83 0.24 22.19
CA ALA A 217 24.12 1.50 21.53
C ALA A 217 25.57 1.58 21.03
N THR A 218 25.77 2.25 19.89
CA THR A 218 27.07 2.56 19.31
C THR A 218 27.25 4.08 19.26
N ALA A 219 28.32 4.60 19.83
CA ALA A 219 28.72 6.01 19.78
C ALA A 219 30.17 6.14 19.31
N ILE A 220 30.41 6.72 18.13
CA ILE A 220 31.76 6.84 17.54
C ILE A 220 32.02 8.30 17.15
N GLY A 221 32.99 8.95 17.80
CA GLY A 221 33.38 10.34 17.57
C GLY A 221 33.35 11.18 18.85
N SER A 222 34.14 12.27 18.88
CA SER A 222 34.13 13.20 20.02
C SER A 222 32.74 13.77 20.25
N ASP A 223 32.26 13.71 21.49
CA ASP A 223 30.93 14.16 21.90
C ASP A 223 29.76 13.46 21.18
N ALA A 224 30.01 12.33 20.52
CA ALA A 224 28.94 11.48 20.01
C ALA A 224 28.17 10.84 21.18
N SER A 225 26.84 10.83 21.11
CA SER A 225 25.97 10.34 22.17
C SER A 225 24.93 9.36 21.62
N GLY A 226 25.09 8.07 21.92
CA GLY A 226 24.10 7.02 21.67
C GLY A 226 23.33 6.69 22.95
N ALA A 227 22.27 7.44 23.26
CA ALA A 227 21.59 7.35 24.55
C ALA A 227 20.37 6.40 24.57
N ALA A 228 19.78 6.09 23.41
CA ALA A 228 18.63 5.20 23.27
C ALA A 228 19.02 3.74 23.04
N GLN A 229 18.08 2.81 23.20
CA GLN A 229 18.32 1.40 22.91
C GLN A 229 18.52 1.18 21.40
N TYR A 230 19.49 0.33 21.03
CA TYR A 230 19.87 0.05 19.63
C TYR A 230 20.20 1.32 18.82
N ALA A 231 20.66 2.38 19.49
CA ALA A 231 21.03 3.63 18.84
C ALA A 231 22.40 3.54 18.15
N ALA A 232 22.55 4.17 16.99
CA ALA A 232 23.85 4.36 16.34
C ALA A 232 24.14 5.85 16.12
N ALA A 233 25.05 6.43 16.91
CA ALA A 233 25.51 7.81 16.79
C ALA A 233 26.97 7.83 16.30
N ILE A 234 27.21 8.13 15.03
CA ILE A 234 28.53 8.05 14.40
C ILE A 234 28.88 9.39 13.76
N GLY A 235 29.93 10.04 14.24
CA GLY A 235 30.36 11.38 13.85
C GLY A 235 30.57 12.27 15.07
N GLN A 236 31.44 13.29 14.95
CA GLN A 236 31.63 14.26 16.03
C GLN A 236 30.30 14.98 16.31
N GLN A 237 29.90 15.07 17.58
CA GLN A 237 28.61 15.65 18.02
C GLN A 237 27.36 14.97 17.43
N ALA A 238 27.47 13.74 16.90
CA ALA A 238 26.28 12.98 16.49
C ALA A 238 25.48 12.58 17.75
N VAL A 239 24.18 12.86 17.77
CA VAL A 239 23.33 12.62 18.95
C VAL A 239 22.11 11.80 18.57
N VAL A 240 21.93 10.67 19.24
CA VAL A 240 20.65 9.96 19.35
C VAL A 240 20.20 10.09 20.80
N THR A 241 19.12 10.83 21.04
CA THR A 241 18.63 11.12 22.40
C THR A 241 18.04 9.88 23.07
N ALA A 242 17.87 9.90 24.40
CA ALA A 242 17.36 8.75 25.15
C ALA A 242 15.94 8.30 24.76
N ALA A 243 15.14 9.16 24.13
CA ALA A 243 13.79 8.84 23.66
C ALA A 243 13.74 8.24 22.25
N ALA A 244 14.90 8.09 21.58
CA ALA A 244 15.00 7.75 20.16
C ALA A 244 15.41 6.30 19.91
N ASP A 245 14.63 5.34 20.39
CA ASP A 245 14.97 3.91 20.27
C ASP A 245 15.08 3.46 18.80
N LYS A 246 16.02 2.56 18.52
CA LYS A 246 16.28 1.96 17.19
C LYS A 246 16.57 3.00 16.10
N SER A 247 17.33 4.04 16.45
CA SER A 247 17.58 5.18 15.57
C SER A 247 19.04 5.35 15.18
N VAL A 248 19.28 6.06 14.07
CA VAL A 248 20.61 6.23 13.47
C VAL A 248 20.91 7.70 13.21
N ALA A 249 21.96 8.24 13.83
CA ALA A 249 22.56 9.53 13.53
C ALA A 249 23.98 9.33 12.96
N LEU A 250 24.20 9.69 11.69
CA LEU A 250 25.49 9.53 11.01
C LEU A 250 25.95 10.86 10.39
N GLY A 251 27.00 11.48 10.92
CA GLY A 251 27.58 12.73 10.43
C GLY A 251 27.90 13.75 11.53
N PHE A 252 28.69 14.78 11.20
CA PHE A 252 29.00 15.87 12.14
C PHE A 252 27.72 16.57 12.60
N GLY A 253 27.41 16.53 13.90
CA GLY A 253 26.22 17.19 14.45
C GLY A 253 24.87 16.61 14.00
N ALA A 254 24.84 15.39 13.42
CA ALA A 254 23.59 14.71 13.07
C ALA A 254 22.77 14.44 14.35
N ASN A 255 21.47 14.71 14.34
CA ASN A 255 20.62 14.65 15.53
C ASN A 255 19.34 13.85 15.26
N VAL A 256 19.07 12.87 16.12
CA VAL A 256 17.82 12.12 16.16
C VAL A 256 17.19 12.20 17.55
N SER A 257 15.95 12.69 17.62
CA SER A 257 15.25 12.97 18.89
C SER A 257 14.00 12.10 19.16
N ALA A 258 13.62 11.24 18.22
CA ALA A 258 12.44 10.37 18.34
C ALA A 258 12.71 8.98 17.75
N SER A 259 11.91 7.98 18.15
CA SER A 259 12.14 6.57 17.82
C SER A 259 12.08 6.26 16.32
N THR A 260 12.71 5.15 15.94
CA THR A 260 12.70 4.58 14.58
C THR A 260 13.09 5.55 13.47
N SER A 261 13.97 6.51 13.80
CA SER A 261 14.30 7.64 12.93
C SER A 261 15.74 7.64 12.46
N VAL A 262 16.01 8.28 11.33
CA VAL A 262 17.30 8.25 10.64
C VAL A 262 17.72 9.65 10.24
N ALA A 263 18.87 10.12 10.75
CA ALA A 263 19.53 11.34 10.31
C ALA A 263 20.93 11.01 9.78
N ILE A 264 21.16 11.21 8.48
CA ILE A 264 22.44 10.92 7.82
C ILE A 264 22.89 12.17 7.05
N GLY A 265 24.02 12.76 7.46
CA GLY A 265 24.61 13.95 6.88
C GLY A 265 25.03 14.98 7.94
N PRO A 266 25.95 15.90 7.62
CA PRO A 266 26.33 16.96 8.54
C PRO A 266 25.11 17.79 8.93
N THR A 267 24.87 17.91 10.24
CA THR A 267 23.77 18.66 10.86
C THR A 267 22.37 18.24 10.40
N ALA A 268 22.21 17.02 9.89
CA ALA A 268 20.90 16.45 9.56
C ALA A 268 20.07 16.25 10.84
N LYS A 269 18.76 16.48 10.79
CA LYS A 269 17.85 16.43 11.95
C LYS A 269 16.61 15.60 11.65
N ALA A 270 16.37 14.57 12.45
CA ALA A 270 15.12 13.80 12.46
C ALA A 270 14.49 13.87 13.86
N THR A 271 13.48 14.72 14.04
CA THR A 271 12.99 15.12 15.38
C THR A 271 11.64 14.51 15.78
N ALA A 272 11.00 13.74 14.91
CA ALA A 272 9.71 13.08 15.14
C ALA A 272 9.81 11.59 14.79
N THR A 273 8.86 10.77 15.25
CA THR A 273 8.89 9.31 15.05
C THR A 273 8.94 8.95 13.56
N ASN A 274 9.61 7.87 13.19
CA ASN A 274 9.75 7.41 11.80
C ASN A 274 10.31 8.47 10.80
N ALA A 275 10.94 9.54 11.30
CA ALA A 275 11.44 10.62 10.46
C ALA A 275 12.75 10.21 9.78
N VAL A 276 12.87 10.53 8.49
CA VAL A 276 14.09 10.31 7.70
C VAL A 276 14.64 11.65 7.23
N ALA A 277 15.89 11.95 7.58
CA ALA A 277 16.63 13.13 7.14
C ALA A 277 17.98 12.70 6.53
N LEU A 278 18.12 12.74 5.21
CA LEU A 278 19.32 12.33 4.49
C LEU A 278 19.89 13.49 3.67
N GLY A 279 21.03 14.04 4.08
CA GLY A 279 21.70 15.16 3.41
C GLY A 279 22.21 16.19 4.41
N SER A 280 23.16 17.03 3.99
CA SER A 280 23.65 18.09 4.89
C SER A 280 22.52 19.08 5.19
N ALA A 281 22.32 19.39 6.46
CA ALA A 281 21.24 20.25 6.97
C ALA A 281 19.81 19.81 6.59
N ALA A 282 19.61 18.56 6.15
CA ALA A 282 18.28 18.00 5.92
C ALA A 282 17.50 17.96 7.25
N THR A 283 16.24 18.39 7.26
CA THR A 283 15.41 18.48 8.47
C THR A 283 14.07 17.81 8.23
N SER A 284 13.75 16.83 9.07
CA SER A 284 12.47 16.11 9.11
C SER A 284 11.88 16.19 10.53
N SER A 285 10.69 16.79 10.67
CA SER A 285 10.17 17.25 11.98
C SER A 285 8.75 16.84 12.36
N ALA A 286 8.05 16.05 11.56
CA ALA A 286 6.78 15.41 11.92
C ALA A 286 6.81 13.90 11.62
N ASP A 287 5.82 13.17 12.14
CA ASP A 287 5.82 11.69 12.08
C ASP A 287 5.80 11.18 10.63
N GLY A 288 6.70 10.24 10.33
CA GLY A 288 6.83 9.66 9.00
C GLY A 288 7.35 10.61 7.90
N ASN A 289 7.85 11.80 8.24
CA ASN A 289 8.37 12.74 7.25
C ASN A 289 9.69 12.26 6.62
N ILE A 290 9.88 12.55 5.34
CA ILE A 290 11.09 12.20 4.57
C ILE A 290 11.70 13.48 3.99
N ALA A 291 12.87 13.87 4.47
CA ALA A 291 13.70 14.93 3.91
C ALA A 291 14.99 14.35 3.32
N MET A 292 15.18 14.46 2.01
CA MET A 292 16.36 13.93 1.31
C MET A 292 16.98 14.98 0.38
N GLY A 293 18.23 15.38 0.62
CA GLY A 293 18.95 16.40 -0.16
C GLY A 293 19.60 17.46 0.73
N LEU A 294 20.51 18.26 0.14
CA LEU A 294 21.12 19.40 0.83
C LEU A 294 20.05 20.40 1.23
N SER A 295 19.92 20.68 2.53
CA SER A 295 18.94 21.62 3.11
C SER A 295 17.48 21.32 2.76
N ALA A 296 17.15 20.05 2.48
CA ALA A 296 15.77 19.59 2.30
C ALA A 296 14.99 19.71 3.63
N GLN A 297 13.75 20.18 3.59
CA GLN A 297 12.93 20.48 4.76
C GLN A 297 11.55 19.85 4.61
N ALA A 298 11.30 18.78 5.36
CA ALA A 298 9.99 18.15 5.52
C ALA A 298 9.47 18.45 6.93
N THR A 299 8.83 19.61 7.10
CA THR A 299 8.41 20.15 8.41
C THR A 299 6.92 20.44 8.49
N ALA A 300 6.12 20.02 7.50
CA ALA A 300 4.66 20.16 7.58
C ALA A 300 4.11 19.40 8.79
N VAL A 301 3.12 20.00 9.46
CA VAL A 301 2.50 19.48 10.69
C VAL A 301 1.41 18.46 10.32
N GLY A 302 1.79 17.18 10.26
CA GLY A 302 0.93 16.04 9.90
C GLY A 302 1.78 14.83 9.55
N GLU A 303 1.16 13.68 9.29
CA GLU A 303 1.91 12.47 8.88
C GLU A 303 2.34 12.57 7.40
N GLY A 304 3.59 12.19 7.11
CA GLY A 304 4.03 11.80 5.77
C GLY A 304 4.38 12.91 4.78
N ALA A 305 4.93 14.05 5.22
CA ALA A 305 5.47 15.04 4.30
C ALA A 305 6.77 14.55 3.64
N ILE A 306 6.94 14.79 2.35
CA ILE A 306 8.09 14.31 1.56
C ILE A 306 8.78 15.50 0.88
N ALA A 307 10.03 15.79 1.22
CA ALA A 307 10.88 16.79 0.58
C ALA A 307 12.15 16.13 0.02
N ILE A 308 12.22 15.94 -1.30
CA ILE A 308 13.35 15.27 -1.96
C ILE A 308 13.96 16.22 -3.00
N GLY A 309 15.20 16.62 -2.80
CA GLY A 309 15.94 17.56 -3.66
C GLY A 309 16.72 18.59 -2.84
N ARG A 310 17.70 19.25 -3.46
CA ARG A 310 18.40 20.37 -2.84
C ARG A 310 17.39 21.48 -2.54
N ASN A 311 17.37 22.00 -1.32
CA ASN A 311 16.45 23.05 -0.89
C ASN A 311 14.95 22.75 -1.12
N ALA A 312 14.55 21.48 -1.27
CA ALA A 312 13.14 21.11 -1.35
C ALA A 312 12.44 21.40 -0.02
N LYS A 313 11.21 21.92 -0.07
CA LYS A 313 10.43 22.37 1.09
C LYS A 313 9.02 21.81 1.02
N ALA A 314 8.74 20.82 1.85
CA ALA A 314 7.38 20.37 2.17
C ALA A 314 7.07 20.87 3.59
N VAL A 315 6.55 22.09 3.68
CA VAL A 315 6.41 22.82 4.94
C VAL A 315 4.98 23.36 5.05
N SER A 316 4.45 23.50 6.26
CA SER A 316 3.16 24.17 6.44
C SER A 316 3.31 25.68 6.25
N ASP A 317 2.36 26.32 5.57
CA ASP A 317 2.19 27.78 5.65
C ASP A 317 2.00 28.20 7.13
N SER A 318 2.52 29.37 7.47
CA SER A 318 2.34 30.00 8.79
C SER A 318 0.87 30.28 9.13
N ASN A 319 -0.03 30.30 8.12
CA ASN A 319 -1.48 30.39 8.27
C ASN A 319 -2.23 29.05 8.16
N ALA A 320 -1.55 27.94 7.87
CA ALA A 320 -2.19 26.64 7.77
C ALA A 320 -2.55 26.15 9.17
N GLN A 321 -3.86 26.00 9.40
CA GLN A 321 -4.42 25.37 10.59
C GLN A 321 -3.72 24.02 10.86
N ALA A 322 -3.54 23.68 12.13
CA ALA A 322 -2.98 22.40 12.57
C ALA A 322 -3.69 21.24 11.84
N GLY A 323 -2.97 20.54 10.94
CA GLY A 323 -3.57 19.49 10.10
C GLY A 323 -2.87 19.20 8.77
N SER A 324 -1.85 19.96 8.36
CA SER A 324 -1.13 19.79 7.09
C SER A 324 -0.49 18.40 6.89
N THR A 325 -1.27 17.45 6.41
CA THR A 325 -0.85 16.07 6.16
C THR A 325 -0.44 15.91 4.68
N GLY A 326 0.63 15.16 4.40
CA GLY A 326 0.95 14.69 3.04
C GLY A 326 1.42 15.71 2.00
N ALA A 327 2.11 16.79 2.37
CA ALA A 327 2.76 17.70 1.42
C ALA A 327 3.96 17.02 0.71
N ILE A 328 4.05 17.11 -0.62
CA ILE A 328 5.11 16.48 -1.42
C ILE A 328 5.85 17.56 -2.23
N ALA A 329 7.15 17.68 -2.02
CA ALA A 329 8.07 18.53 -2.79
C ALA A 329 9.22 17.68 -3.35
N LEU A 330 9.26 17.49 -4.67
CA LEU A 330 10.27 16.71 -5.37
C LEU A 330 10.98 17.56 -6.43
N GLY A 331 12.25 17.90 -6.21
CA GLY A 331 13.06 18.70 -7.12
C GLY A 331 13.90 19.74 -6.40
N ASP A 332 14.86 20.32 -7.13
CA ASP A 332 15.72 21.39 -6.60
C ASP A 332 14.93 22.69 -6.38
N GLY A 333 14.82 23.13 -5.14
CA GLY A 333 14.03 24.30 -4.75
C GLY A 333 12.51 24.13 -4.88
N ALA A 334 12.02 22.89 -5.03
CA ALA A 334 10.58 22.60 -5.05
C ALA A 334 9.93 23.00 -3.71
N GLY A 335 8.83 23.74 -3.76
CA GLY A 335 8.12 24.28 -2.60
C GLY A 335 6.65 23.88 -2.60
N SER A 336 6.27 23.08 -1.61
CA SER A 336 4.91 22.67 -1.30
C SER A 336 4.57 23.22 0.09
N TYR A 337 3.80 24.32 0.11
CA TYR A 337 3.44 25.06 1.33
C TYR A 337 2.00 24.79 1.81
N GLY A 338 1.18 24.17 0.96
CA GLY A 338 -0.21 23.81 1.26
C GLY A 338 -0.40 22.37 1.73
N GLU A 339 -1.45 22.13 2.52
CA GLU A 339 -1.86 20.78 2.92
C GLU A 339 -2.20 19.90 1.70
N GLY A 340 -1.77 18.63 1.70
CA GLY A 340 -2.02 17.68 0.63
C GLY A 340 -1.53 18.12 -0.76
N SER A 341 -0.62 19.10 -0.84
CA SER A 341 -0.15 19.64 -2.11
C SER A 341 1.01 18.85 -2.70
N ILE A 342 1.13 18.85 -4.03
CA ILE A 342 2.14 18.07 -4.77
C ILE A 342 2.93 18.96 -5.72
N ALA A 343 4.15 19.31 -5.36
CA ALA A 343 5.11 20.09 -6.13
C ALA A 343 6.22 19.19 -6.69
N ILE A 344 6.28 19.01 -8.02
CA ILE A 344 7.25 18.13 -8.69
C ILE A 344 7.95 18.90 -9.81
N GLY A 345 9.25 19.15 -9.66
CA GLY A 345 10.07 19.89 -10.61
C GLY A 345 10.92 20.95 -9.93
N GLN A 346 12.00 21.38 -10.59
CA GLN A 346 12.86 22.47 -10.09
C GLN A 346 12.02 23.74 -9.88
N GLU A 347 12.19 24.42 -8.75
CA GLU A 347 11.58 25.73 -8.46
C GLU A 347 10.03 25.74 -8.58
N THR A 348 9.39 24.58 -8.45
CA THR A 348 7.93 24.52 -8.30
C THR A 348 7.49 25.24 -7.03
N SER A 349 6.34 25.91 -7.05
CA SER A 349 5.84 26.62 -5.87
C SER A 349 4.34 26.53 -5.75
N ILE A 350 3.89 25.95 -4.64
CA ILE A 350 2.48 25.79 -4.29
C ILE A 350 2.21 26.45 -2.96
N ILE A 351 1.31 27.43 -2.93
CA ILE A 351 1.06 28.23 -1.73
C ILE A 351 -0.20 27.75 -0.98
N HIS A 352 -1.14 27.09 -1.66
CA HIS A 352 -2.46 26.72 -1.11
C HIS A 352 -2.71 25.20 -1.06
N THR A 353 -3.70 24.82 -0.25
CA THR A 353 -4.13 23.43 0.00
C THR A 353 -4.66 22.73 -1.27
N CYS A 354 -4.47 21.41 -1.34
CA CYS A 354 -4.95 20.51 -2.40
C CYS A 354 -4.58 20.93 -3.83
N CYS A 355 -3.45 21.63 -4.01
CA CYS A 355 -2.97 22.05 -5.32
C CYS A 355 -1.89 21.11 -5.87
N ILE A 356 -1.75 21.06 -7.19
CA ILE A 356 -0.75 20.24 -7.89
C ILE A 356 0.06 21.13 -8.83
N ALA A 357 1.39 21.13 -8.71
CA ALA A 357 2.31 21.81 -9.62
C ALA A 357 3.37 20.83 -10.12
N ILE A 358 3.38 20.54 -11.42
CA ILE A 358 4.29 19.57 -12.05
C ILE A 358 4.98 20.22 -13.24
N GLY A 359 6.30 20.33 -13.20
CA GLY A 359 7.12 20.98 -14.24
C GLY A 359 8.05 22.04 -13.63
N LYS A 360 9.19 22.31 -14.28
CA LYS A 360 10.12 23.34 -13.79
C LYS A 360 9.41 24.69 -13.69
N GLY A 361 9.51 25.35 -12.54
CA GLY A 361 8.89 26.64 -12.25
C GLY A 361 7.36 26.68 -12.37
N ALA A 362 6.68 25.53 -12.34
CA ALA A 362 5.22 25.49 -12.29
C ALA A 362 4.71 26.09 -10.95
N GLN A 363 3.66 26.90 -11.02
CA GLN A 363 3.16 27.66 -9.87
C GLN A 363 1.64 27.59 -9.73
N THR A 364 1.18 27.35 -8.50
CA THR A 364 -0.23 27.46 -8.14
C THR A 364 -0.40 28.45 -7.00
N THR A 365 -1.27 29.44 -7.21
CA THR A 365 -1.43 30.56 -6.27
C THR A 365 -2.82 30.63 -5.64
N GLN A 366 -3.74 29.72 -5.97
CA GLN A 366 -5.12 29.68 -5.46
C GLN A 366 -5.56 28.26 -5.11
N LEU A 367 -6.55 28.14 -4.23
CA LEU A 367 -7.12 26.86 -3.77
C LEU A 367 -7.57 25.94 -4.92
N GLY A 368 -7.24 24.65 -4.81
CA GLY A 368 -7.69 23.59 -5.73
C GLY A 368 -7.15 23.71 -7.16
N ALA A 369 -6.11 24.52 -7.38
CA ALA A 369 -5.58 24.77 -8.71
C ALA A 369 -4.53 23.73 -9.13
N MET A 370 -4.44 23.46 -10.43
CA MET A 370 -3.48 22.51 -11.02
C MET A 370 -2.65 23.16 -12.12
N ALA A 371 -1.32 23.15 -12.01
CA ALA A 371 -0.40 23.62 -13.03
C ALA A 371 0.50 22.45 -13.50
N ILE A 372 0.34 22.01 -14.75
CA ILE A 372 1.06 20.86 -15.30
C ILE A 372 1.80 21.29 -16.57
N GLY A 373 3.10 21.52 -16.47
CA GLY A 373 3.99 21.96 -17.54
C GLY A 373 5.11 22.87 -17.04
N ASP A 374 6.23 22.94 -17.76
CA ASP A 374 7.29 23.92 -17.50
C ASP A 374 6.71 25.34 -17.50
N GLN A 375 6.92 26.12 -16.44
CA GLN A 375 6.37 27.48 -16.25
C GLN A 375 4.83 27.58 -16.33
N ALA A 376 4.09 26.48 -16.20
CA ALA A 376 2.62 26.54 -16.14
C ALA A 376 2.18 27.26 -14.86
N ARG A 377 1.19 28.15 -14.96
CA ARG A 377 0.76 28.99 -13.83
C ARG A 377 -0.75 29.07 -13.71
N THR A 378 -1.25 28.90 -12.49
CA THR A 378 -2.65 29.18 -12.15
C THR A 378 -2.75 30.35 -11.18
N ILE A 379 -3.63 31.30 -11.51
CA ILE A 379 -3.94 32.47 -10.67
C ILE A 379 -5.41 32.57 -10.26
N ALA A 380 -6.21 31.55 -10.57
CA ALA A 380 -7.62 31.46 -10.23
C ALA A 380 -7.97 30.13 -9.52
N THR A 381 -9.02 30.16 -8.69
CA THR A 381 -9.51 29.01 -7.90
C THR A 381 -10.03 27.89 -8.80
N ASN A 382 -9.72 26.63 -8.47
CA ASN A 382 -10.14 25.43 -9.21
C ASN A 382 -9.83 25.49 -10.72
N ALA A 383 -8.77 26.21 -11.11
CA ALA A 383 -8.35 26.34 -12.49
C ALA A 383 -7.22 25.35 -12.82
N VAL A 384 -7.15 24.92 -14.07
CA VAL A 384 -6.14 23.97 -14.57
C VAL A 384 -5.33 24.62 -15.69
N ALA A 385 -4.04 24.86 -15.48
CA ALA A 385 -3.11 25.23 -16.54
C ALA A 385 -2.41 23.97 -17.05
N LEU A 386 -2.71 23.57 -18.29
CA LEU A 386 -2.21 22.33 -18.90
C LEU A 386 -1.27 22.65 -20.07
N GLY A 387 -0.01 22.22 -19.96
CA GLY A 387 1.06 22.45 -20.91
C GLY A 387 2.03 23.58 -20.50
N ALA A 388 3.24 23.56 -21.08
CA ALA A 388 4.31 24.50 -20.73
C ALA A 388 3.91 25.96 -20.98
N GLY A 389 4.12 26.85 -20.01
CA GLY A 389 3.78 28.27 -20.08
C GLY A 389 2.29 28.58 -20.10
N SER A 390 1.41 27.59 -19.93
CA SER A 390 -0.04 27.84 -19.88
C SER A 390 -0.39 28.71 -18.68
N LEU A 391 -1.30 29.66 -18.87
CA LEU A 391 -1.83 30.54 -17.83
C LEU A 391 -3.32 30.29 -17.69
N ALA A 392 -3.75 29.84 -16.53
CA ALA A 392 -5.18 29.78 -16.18
C ALA A 392 -5.51 30.93 -15.22
N ASP A 393 -6.19 31.94 -15.74
CA ASP A 393 -6.53 33.20 -15.09
C ASP A 393 -8.02 33.34 -14.72
N GLN A 394 -8.84 32.35 -15.08
CA GLN A 394 -10.27 32.30 -14.79
C GLN A 394 -10.63 31.08 -13.94
N ALA A 395 -11.53 31.27 -12.97
CA ALA A 395 -11.96 30.19 -12.07
C ALA A 395 -12.77 29.13 -12.82
N LEU A 396 -12.66 27.86 -12.39
CA LEU A 396 -13.40 26.72 -12.98
C LEU A 396 -13.12 26.49 -14.48
N THR A 397 -11.89 26.77 -14.94
CA THR A 397 -11.50 26.60 -16.34
C THR A 397 -10.28 25.69 -16.51
N VAL A 398 -10.13 25.12 -17.71
CA VAL A 398 -8.91 24.47 -18.18
C VAL A 398 -8.29 25.34 -19.28
N SER A 399 -7.12 25.92 -19.00
CA SER A 399 -6.33 26.66 -19.99
C SER A 399 -5.24 25.77 -20.57
N VAL A 400 -5.25 25.61 -21.89
CA VAL A 400 -4.21 24.90 -22.66
C VAL A 400 -3.21 25.85 -23.32
N GLY A 401 -3.22 27.13 -22.95
CA GLY A 401 -2.39 28.18 -23.54
C GLY A 401 -2.22 29.37 -22.60
N SER A 402 -1.71 30.47 -23.13
CA SER A 402 -1.62 31.74 -22.41
C SER A 402 -2.23 32.83 -23.28
N ALA A 403 -3.25 33.51 -22.75
CA ALA A 403 -3.80 34.71 -23.34
C ALA A 403 -2.98 35.92 -22.84
N ALA A 404 -1.69 35.98 -23.19
CA ALA A 404 -0.96 37.23 -23.02
C ALA A 404 -1.46 38.25 -24.05
N THR A 405 -1.52 39.52 -23.66
CA THR A 405 -1.92 40.65 -24.51
C THR A 405 -0.80 41.14 -25.43
N ASP A 406 0.37 40.48 -25.37
CA ASP A 406 1.53 40.66 -26.23
C ASP A 406 1.80 39.39 -27.07
N ASP A 407 2.78 39.44 -27.98
CA ASP A 407 3.17 38.31 -28.85
C ASP A 407 3.75 37.10 -28.09
N SER A 408 3.77 37.12 -26.75
CA SER A 408 4.12 35.96 -25.91
C SER A 408 2.93 35.02 -25.65
N GLY A 409 1.71 35.45 -26.01
CA GLY A 409 0.50 34.65 -25.92
C GLY A 409 0.49 33.54 -26.96
N PHE A 410 0.12 32.33 -26.56
CA PHE A 410 0.04 31.19 -27.46
C PHE A 410 -1.18 30.32 -27.12
N THR A 411 -1.76 29.70 -28.14
CA THR A 411 -2.87 28.73 -28.00
C THR A 411 -2.44 27.36 -28.52
N ARG A 412 -3.14 26.31 -28.09
CA ARG A 412 -2.88 24.94 -28.53
C ARG A 412 -4.11 24.33 -29.18
N LYS A 413 -3.87 23.50 -30.21
CA LYS A 413 -4.90 22.62 -30.75
C LYS A 413 -5.16 21.47 -29.77
N ILE A 414 -6.42 21.16 -29.52
CA ILE A 414 -6.84 19.92 -28.86
C ILE A 414 -7.14 18.91 -29.99
N VAL A 415 -6.37 17.83 -30.05
CA VAL A 415 -6.45 16.81 -31.11
C VAL A 415 -7.01 15.49 -30.55
N ASN A 416 -7.43 14.58 -31.42
CA ASN A 416 -8.02 13.27 -31.06
C ASN A 416 -9.32 13.35 -30.25
N MET A 417 -10.13 14.39 -30.48
CA MET A 417 -11.48 14.49 -29.93
C MET A 417 -12.48 13.69 -30.76
N SER A 418 -13.13 12.72 -30.15
CA SER A 418 -14.30 12.04 -30.74
C SER A 418 -15.44 13.04 -30.97
N PRO A 419 -16.36 12.78 -31.91
CA PRO A 419 -17.55 13.62 -32.10
C PRO A 419 -18.40 13.67 -30.81
N ALA A 420 -18.78 14.87 -30.39
CA ALA A 420 -19.70 15.13 -29.29
C ALA A 420 -21.11 14.57 -29.55
N ILE A 421 -21.84 14.18 -28.50
CA ILE A 421 -23.28 13.94 -28.61
C ILE A 421 -23.99 15.30 -28.53
N LEU A 422 -24.66 15.71 -29.61
CA LEU A 422 -25.30 17.03 -29.70
C LEU A 422 -26.73 17.00 -29.14
N SER A 423 -26.98 17.77 -28.07
CA SER A 423 -28.30 18.00 -27.47
C SER A 423 -28.37 19.40 -26.88
N ALA A 424 -29.57 19.86 -26.48
CA ALA A 424 -29.76 21.19 -25.90
C ALA A 424 -29.03 21.40 -24.56
N THR A 425 -28.63 20.32 -23.87
CA THR A 425 -27.92 20.35 -22.59
C THR A 425 -26.51 19.78 -22.69
N SER A 426 -26.02 19.49 -23.89
CA SER A 426 -24.70 18.87 -24.08
C SER A 426 -23.58 19.80 -23.64
N THR A 427 -22.66 19.29 -22.84
CA THR A 427 -21.42 19.97 -22.41
C THR A 427 -20.18 19.37 -23.08
N ASP A 428 -20.37 18.55 -24.11
CA ASP A 428 -19.29 17.90 -24.84
C ASP A 428 -18.56 18.91 -25.73
N ALA A 429 -17.24 18.75 -25.84
CA ALA A 429 -16.44 19.57 -26.74
C ALA A 429 -16.63 19.11 -28.20
N VAL A 430 -17.05 20.02 -29.09
CA VAL A 430 -17.26 19.73 -30.51
C VAL A 430 -15.95 19.68 -31.29
N ASN A 431 -15.82 18.73 -32.22
CA ASN A 431 -14.63 18.60 -33.05
C ASN A 431 -14.85 19.19 -34.47
N GLY A 432 -13.77 19.27 -35.25
CA GLY A 432 -13.82 19.83 -36.60
C GLY A 432 -14.71 19.06 -37.59
N SER A 433 -14.89 17.74 -37.43
CA SER A 433 -15.74 16.97 -38.35
C SER A 433 -17.22 17.25 -38.15
N GLN A 434 -17.66 17.57 -36.93
CA GLN A 434 -19.03 17.97 -36.64
C GLN A 434 -19.37 19.34 -37.23
N LEU A 435 -18.47 20.31 -37.05
CA LEU A 435 -18.62 21.63 -37.66
C LEU A 435 -18.57 21.54 -39.19
N TYR A 436 -17.69 20.70 -39.73
CA TYR A 436 -17.61 20.43 -41.16
C TYR A 436 -18.87 19.74 -41.70
N ALA A 437 -19.46 18.80 -40.95
CA ALA A 437 -20.71 18.15 -41.31
C ALA A 437 -21.89 19.15 -41.33
N LEU A 438 -21.97 20.05 -40.36
CA LEU A 438 -22.94 21.15 -40.36
C LEU A 438 -22.74 22.08 -41.56
N GLN A 439 -21.49 22.48 -41.81
CA GLN A 439 -21.14 23.34 -42.95
C GLN A 439 -21.48 22.68 -44.29
N ASN A 440 -21.24 21.37 -44.44
CA ASN A 440 -21.64 20.62 -45.63
C ASN A 440 -23.15 20.43 -45.74
N GLY A 441 -23.85 20.22 -44.62
CA GLY A 441 -25.32 20.21 -44.60
C GLY A 441 -25.89 21.52 -45.12
N LEU A 442 -25.34 22.66 -44.68
CA LEU A 442 -25.72 23.99 -45.16
C LEU A 442 -25.32 24.20 -46.64
N ARG A 443 -24.12 23.78 -47.06
CA ARG A 443 -23.71 23.87 -48.48
C ARG A 443 -24.58 23.01 -49.40
N ASN A 444 -24.99 21.82 -48.96
CA ASN A 444 -25.79 20.88 -49.76
C ASN A 444 -27.30 21.17 -49.69
N SER A 445 -27.73 22.05 -48.79
CA SER A 445 -29.14 22.43 -48.67
C SER A 445 -29.66 23.32 -49.80
N GLY A 446 -28.78 23.84 -50.66
CA GLY A 446 -29.15 24.68 -51.81
C GLY A 446 -29.61 26.10 -51.47
N VAL A 447 -29.66 26.48 -50.19
CA VAL A 447 -30.11 27.82 -49.76
C VAL A 447 -28.99 28.85 -49.63
N TYR A 448 -27.73 28.48 -49.89
CA TYR A 448 -26.53 29.33 -49.70
C TYR A 448 -25.52 29.13 -50.83
N ASN A 449 -24.99 30.23 -51.37
CA ASN A 449 -23.93 30.20 -52.39
C ASN A 449 -22.53 30.14 -51.70
N PRO A 450 -21.76 29.04 -51.90
CA PRO A 450 -20.48 28.84 -51.23
C PRO A 450 -19.35 29.78 -51.66
N ASP A 451 -19.49 30.48 -52.81
CA ASP A 451 -18.44 31.35 -53.36
C ASP A 451 -18.61 32.82 -52.96
N THR A 452 -19.83 33.24 -52.60
CA THR A 452 -20.17 34.67 -52.38
C THR A 452 -20.79 34.98 -51.02
N GLY A 453 -21.20 33.97 -50.24
CA GLY A 453 -21.71 34.18 -48.88
C GLY A 453 -23.18 34.61 -48.77
N VAL A 454 -23.91 34.67 -49.89
CA VAL A 454 -25.30 35.12 -49.97
C VAL A 454 -26.29 33.95 -50.12
N SER A 455 -27.50 34.10 -49.58
CA SER A 455 -28.57 33.11 -49.71
C SER A 455 -29.06 33.02 -51.16
N LEU A 456 -29.28 31.80 -51.64
CA LEU A 456 -29.84 31.50 -52.97
C LEU A 456 -31.37 31.32 -52.95
N ALA A 457 -31.98 31.35 -51.77
CA ALA A 457 -33.43 31.25 -51.64
C ALA A 457 -34.12 32.55 -52.08
N VAL A 458 -35.26 32.44 -52.75
CA VAL A 458 -36.18 33.57 -52.90
C VAL A 458 -36.76 33.86 -51.52
N THR A 459 -36.38 34.99 -50.93
CA THR A 459 -36.86 35.42 -49.62
C THR A 459 -37.84 36.56 -49.76
N TYR A 460 -38.75 36.67 -48.79
CA TYR A 460 -39.52 37.90 -48.61
C TYR A 460 -38.59 39.06 -48.23
N SER A 461 -38.97 40.28 -48.60
CA SER A 461 -38.19 41.48 -48.31
C SER A 461 -38.05 41.77 -46.80
N ASP A 462 -39.00 41.27 -46.00
CA ASP A 462 -39.05 41.41 -44.55
C ASP A 462 -39.91 40.31 -43.90
N ALA A 463 -40.03 40.37 -42.58
CA ALA A 463 -40.79 39.40 -41.78
C ALA A 463 -42.31 39.42 -42.03
N SER A 464 -42.85 40.46 -42.68
CA SER A 464 -44.28 40.57 -42.97
C SER A 464 -44.72 39.68 -44.13
N LYS A 465 -43.77 39.15 -44.91
CA LYS A 465 -44.00 38.21 -46.03
C LYS A 465 -44.96 38.71 -47.12
N ASN A 466 -45.10 40.03 -47.25
CA ASN A 466 -46.05 40.65 -48.18
C ASN A 466 -45.41 41.10 -49.50
N LEU A 467 -44.08 41.07 -49.60
CA LEU A 467 -43.34 41.51 -50.78
C LEU A 467 -42.16 40.58 -51.05
N ILE A 468 -42.00 40.19 -52.31
CA ILE A 468 -40.82 39.50 -52.84
C ILE A 468 -40.23 40.43 -53.90
N VAL A 469 -38.99 40.86 -53.71
CA VAL A 469 -38.23 41.60 -54.72
C VAL A 469 -37.30 40.62 -55.42
N LEU A 470 -37.55 40.34 -56.69
CA LEU A 470 -36.73 39.41 -57.48
C LEU A 470 -35.65 40.18 -58.24
N GLY A 471 -34.38 39.88 -57.95
CA GLY A 471 -33.22 40.53 -58.55
C GLY A 471 -32.92 41.92 -57.99
N SER A 472 -31.93 42.60 -58.59
CA SER A 472 -31.55 43.99 -58.26
C SER A 472 -32.10 44.97 -59.29
N VAL A 473 -32.27 46.24 -58.89
CA VAL A 473 -32.84 47.30 -59.74
C VAL A 473 -32.07 47.39 -61.08
N GLY A 474 -32.76 47.17 -62.20
CA GLY A 474 -32.16 47.18 -63.55
C GLY A 474 -31.82 45.79 -64.13
N SER A 475 -32.07 44.70 -63.42
CA SER A 475 -31.88 43.33 -63.92
C SER A 475 -33.03 42.42 -63.45
N PRO A 476 -34.21 42.49 -64.11
CA PRO A 476 -35.40 41.74 -63.71
C PRO A 476 -35.19 40.23 -63.89
N VAL A 477 -35.79 39.45 -63.00
CA VAL A 477 -35.72 37.98 -63.03
C VAL A 477 -36.94 37.44 -63.77
N GLU A 478 -36.70 36.61 -64.79
CA GLU A 478 -37.77 35.89 -65.48
C GLU A 478 -38.34 34.77 -64.58
N ILE A 479 -39.66 34.70 -64.45
CA ILE A 479 -40.35 33.57 -63.82
C ILE A 479 -40.99 32.77 -64.95
N LEU A 480 -40.34 31.66 -65.32
CA LEU A 480 -40.82 30.75 -66.35
C LEU A 480 -41.66 29.63 -65.72
N ASN A 481 -42.49 28.98 -66.54
CA ASN A 481 -43.41 27.92 -66.10
C ASN A 481 -44.47 28.37 -65.07
N VAL A 482 -44.92 29.63 -65.20
CA VAL A 482 -46.10 30.12 -64.49
C VAL A 482 -47.34 29.54 -65.19
N ALA A 483 -48.00 28.61 -64.51
CA ALA A 483 -49.26 28.03 -64.97
C ALA A 483 -50.28 29.16 -65.21
N PRO A 484 -51.21 29.01 -66.18
CA PRO A 484 -52.24 30.02 -66.40
C PRO A 484 -52.96 30.34 -65.08
N GLY A 485 -52.95 31.61 -64.68
CA GLY A 485 -53.59 32.05 -63.45
C GLY A 485 -55.08 31.79 -63.51
N ILE A 486 -55.63 31.09 -62.51
CA ILE A 486 -57.06 30.77 -62.43
C ILE A 486 -57.73 31.71 -61.42
N GLN A 487 -57.02 32.07 -60.35
CA GLN A 487 -57.47 33.03 -59.33
C GLN A 487 -56.90 34.44 -59.56
N PRO A 488 -57.54 35.51 -59.07
CA PRO A 488 -57.13 36.90 -59.32
C PRO A 488 -55.74 37.29 -58.79
N THR A 489 -55.19 36.53 -57.83
CA THR A 489 -53.86 36.75 -57.25
C THR A 489 -52.79 35.85 -57.85
N ASP A 490 -53.16 34.96 -58.77
CA ASP A 490 -52.20 34.17 -59.51
C ASP A 490 -51.47 35.06 -60.52
N ALA A 491 -50.19 34.80 -60.73
CA ALA A 491 -49.45 35.47 -61.80
C ALA A 491 -50.01 35.02 -63.17
N VAL A 492 -50.38 35.97 -64.01
CA VAL A 492 -50.83 35.70 -65.39
C VAL A 492 -49.64 35.45 -66.30
N ASN A 493 -49.80 34.52 -67.25
CA ASN A 493 -48.76 34.26 -68.26
C ASN A 493 -49.09 34.94 -69.60
N LEU A 494 -48.10 35.00 -70.50
CA LEU A 494 -48.19 35.75 -71.75
C LEU A 494 -49.33 35.26 -72.67
N THR A 495 -49.65 33.97 -72.64
CA THR A 495 -50.74 33.40 -73.45
C THR A 495 -52.10 33.94 -73.02
N GLN A 496 -52.37 34.03 -71.71
CA GLN A 496 -53.63 34.60 -71.19
C GLN A 496 -53.83 36.07 -71.58
N LEU A 497 -52.74 36.85 -71.65
CA LEU A 497 -52.81 38.25 -72.09
C LEU A 497 -53.03 38.38 -73.60
N THR A 498 -52.53 37.43 -74.39
CA THR A 498 -52.67 37.46 -75.85
C THR A 498 -54.09 37.05 -76.27
N ASP A 499 -54.69 36.04 -75.62
CA ASP A 499 -56.07 35.60 -75.87
C ASP A 499 -57.11 36.68 -75.52
N ALA A 500 -56.90 37.41 -74.42
CA ALA A 500 -57.78 38.51 -74.01
C ALA A 500 -57.80 39.69 -75.01
N VAL A 501 -56.71 39.92 -75.73
CA VAL A 501 -56.58 41.04 -76.68
C VAL A 501 -57.25 40.71 -78.04
N ASP A 502 -57.28 39.43 -78.42
CA ASP A 502 -57.92 39.00 -79.67
C ASP A 502 -59.45 38.86 -79.54
N GLU A 503 -59.97 38.55 -78.35
CA GLU A 503 -61.41 38.50 -78.07
C GLU A 503 -62.05 39.91 -78.10
N LEU A 504 -61.37 40.92 -77.56
CA LEU A 504 -61.83 42.32 -77.53
C LEU A 504 -61.92 42.96 -78.93
N ARG A 505 -61.08 42.52 -79.89
CA ARG A 505 -61.09 43.03 -81.27
C ARG A 505 -62.32 42.61 -82.08
N ASN A 506 -62.95 41.49 -81.74
CA ASN A 506 -64.10 40.96 -82.48
C ASN A 506 -65.46 41.51 -82.01
N GLU A 507 -65.56 42.05 -80.79
CA GLU A 507 -66.83 42.44 -80.17
C GLU A 507 -67.34 43.85 -80.54
N ILE A 508 -66.45 44.75 -80.97
CA ILE A 508 -66.77 46.18 -81.19
C ILE A 508 -67.43 46.46 -82.56
N SER A 509 -67.29 45.59 -83.57
CA SER A 509 -67.68 45.91 -84.97
C SER A 509 -69.15 45.65 -85.37
N ASN A 510 -70.00 44.99 -84.57
CA ASN A 510 -71.38 44.60 -84.98
C ASN A 510 -72.52 45.12 -84.07
N GLY A 511 -72.22 46.00 -83.10
CA GLY A 511 -73.00 46.04 -81.87
C GLY A 511 -72.78 44.74 -81.11
N THR A 512 -72.51 44.82 -79.81
CA THR A 512 -72.12 43.59 -79.11
C THR A 512 -73.29 42.59 -79.20
N PRO A 513 -73.00 41.27 -79.33
CA PRO A 513 -74.03 40.23 -79.32
C PRO A 513 -74.91 40.22 -78.04
N TYR A 514 -74.57 41.07 -77.06
CA TYR A 514 -75.15 41.08 -75.73
C TYR A 514 -76.36 42.02 -75.54
N VAL A 515 -76.72 42.89 -76.49
CA VAL A 515 -78.01 43.62 -76.45
C VAL A 515 -78.72 43.61 -77.82
N LYS A 516 -79.68 42.69 -78.00
CA LYS A 516 -80.69 42.74 -79.06
C LYS A 516 -82.07 43.07 -78.49
N VAL A 517 -82.65 44.19 -78.92
CA VAL A 517 -83.96 44.64 -78.48
C VAL A 517 -84.99 44.36 -79.57
N ASN A 518 -85.85 43.35 -79.36
CA ASN A 518 -87.00 43.03 -80.21
C ASN A 518 -88.29 43.27 -79.42
N SER A 519 -88.71 44.53 -79.32
CA SER A 519 -89.85 44.95 -78.50
C SER A 519 -90.71 46.00 -79.23
N THR A 520 -92.04 45.91 -79.07
CA THR A 520 -93.05 46.84 -79.63
C THR A 520 -93.64 47.79 -78.57
N GLY A 521 -93.13 47.77 -77.35
CA GLY A 521 -93.63 48.54 -76.20
C GLY A 521 -92.88 49.86 -75.94
N THR A 522 -93.26 50.57 -74.88
CA THR A 522 -92.65 51.86 -74.50
C THR A 522 -91.18 51.70 -74.13
N VAL A 523 -90.40 52.75 -74.45
CA VAL A 523 -88.94 52.75 -74.33
C VAL A 523 -88.46 52.52 -72.89
N ALA A 524 -87.33 51.83 -72.75
CA ALA A 524 -86.61 51.70 -71.49
C ALA A 524 -86.11 53.09 -71.05
N ASN A 525 -86.24 53.41 -69.75
CA ASN A 525 -85.97 54.76 -69.26
C ASN A 525 -84.87 54.74 -68.19
N ALA A 526 -83.67 55.10 -68.62
CA ALA A 526 -82.49 55.33 -67.78
C ALA A 526 -82.42 56.81 -67.45
N ILE A 527 -83.02 57.20 -66.33
CA ILE A 527 -83.21 58.60 -65.93
C ILE A 527 -82.05 59.07 -65.02
N GLY A 528 -81.41 58.15 -64.30
CA GLY A 528 -80.23 58.44 -63.48
C GLY A 528 -78.98 58.74 -64.31
N GLN A 529 -78.05 59.51 -63.74
CA GLN A 529 -76.71 59.69 -64.31
C GLN A 529 -76.00 58.33 -64.39
N ASP A 530 -75.42 57.99 -65.55
CA ASP A 530 -74.75 56.70 -65.80
C ASP A 530 -75.65 55.46 -65.57
N ALA A 531 -76.98 55.62 -65.68
CA ALA A 531 -77.95 54.53 -65.50
C ALA A 531 -78.16 53.70 -66.79
N ILE A 532 -78.49 52.42 -66.62
CA ILE A 532 -78.71 51.47 -67.73
C ILE A 532 -80.10 50.82 -67.59
N ALA A 533 -80.99 51.04 -68.55
CA ALA A 533 -82.34 50.44 -68.56
C ALA A 533 -82.53 49.58 -69.82
N ILE A 534 -82.85 48.30 -69.65
CA ILE A 534 -82.99 47.34 -70.75
C ILE A 534 -84.25 46.48 -70.54
N GLY A 535 -85.26 46.66 -71.40
CA GLY A 535 -86.55 45.96 -71.34
C GLY A 535 -87.74 46.93 -71.28
N VAL A 536 -88.92 46.49 -71.74
CA VAL A 536 -90.12 47.36 -71.82
C VAL A 536 -90.52 47.89 -70.45
N ALA A 537 -90.68 49.21 -70.34
CA ALA A 537 -91.00 49.92 -69.09
C ALA A 537 -90.04 49.61 -67.92
N SER A 538 -88.79 49.22 -68.21
CA SER A 538 -87.71 49.15 -67.21
C SER A 538 -87.33 50.57 -66.77
N LEU A 539 -87.07 50.72 -65.47
CA LEU A 539 -86.94 52.04 -64.85
C LEU A 539 -85.74 52.08 -63.89
N ALA A 540 -84.68 52.75 -64.33
CA ALA A 540 -83.48 53.04 -63.56
C ALA A 540 -83.43 54.55 -63.28
N THR A 541 -83.79 54.94 -62.06
CA THR A 541 -84.22 56.33 -61.77
C THR A 541 -83.18 57.21 -61.10
N VAL A 542 -82.05 56.64 -60.69
CA VAL A 542 -81.04 57.30 -59.86
C VAL A 542 -79.64 56.92 -60.34
N SER A 543 -78.61 57.65 -59.90
CA SER A 543 -77.23 57.49 -60.39
C SER A 543 -76.75 56.04 -60.32
N ASP A 544 -76.10 55.58 -61.39
CA ASP A 544 -75.47 54.26 -61.53
C ASP A 544 -76.45 53.08 -61.33
N ALA A 545 -77.76 53.33 -61.45
CA ALA A 545 -78.77 52.30 -61.30
C ALA A 545 -78.97 51.51 -62.60
N MET A 546 -79.22 50.20 -62.49
CA MET A 546 -79.41 49.33 -63.64
C MET A 546 -80.68 48.47 -63.50
N ALA A 547 -81.62 48.63 -64.43
CA ALA A 547 -82.89 47.91 -64.44
C ALA A 547 -83.02 47.06 -65.70
N MET A 548 -83.02 45.74 -65.55
CA MET A 548 -82.99 44.79 -66.66
C MET A 548 -84.15 43.78 -66.58
N GLY A 549 -85.11 43.88 -67.50
CA GLY A 549 -86.35 43.08 -67.53
C GLY A 549 -87.63 43.92 -67.49
N PRO A 550 -88.79 43.37 -67.90
CA PRO A 550 -90.04 44.13 -67.95
C PRO A 550 -90.49 44.56 -66.55
N ARG A 551 -90.76 45.85 -66.36
CA ARG A 551 -91.16 46.45 -65.07
C ARG A 551 -90.14 46.28 -63.93
N ALA A 552 -88.89 45.94 -64.24
CA ALA A 552 -87.81 45.97 -63.26
C ALA A 552 -87.55 47.42 -62.80
N ARG A 553 -87.40 47.62 -61.48
CA ARG A 553 -87.20 48.94 -60.87
C ARG A 553 -85.95 48.97 -60.00
N ALA A 554 -84.97 49.77 -60.43
CA ALA A 554 -83.81 50.14 -59.65
C ALA A 554 -83.98 51.60 -59.20
N SER A 555 -84.33 51.78 -57.92
CA SER A 555 -84.72 53.07 -57.34
C SER A 555 -83.79 53.57 -56.23
N ALA A 556 -82.68 52.87 -55.98
CA ALA A 556 -81.61 53.34 -55.10
C ALA A 556 -80.26 53.44 -55.84
N ALA A 557 -79.36 54.32 -55.40
CA ALA A 557 -78.11 54.62 -56.10
C ALA A 557 -77.23 53.36 -56.23
N GLN A 558 -76.60 53.15 -57.39
CA GLN A 558 -75.77 51.96 -57.67
C GLN A 558 -76.51 50.61 -57.53
N SER A 559 -77.84 50.59 -57.54
CA SER A 559 -78.63 49.37 -57.39
C SER A 559 -78.98 48.73 -58.73
N VAL A 560 -79.10 47.40 -58.76
CA VAL A 560 -79.35 46.62 -59.97
C VAL A 560 -80.55 45.70 -59.77
N ALA A 561 -81.64 45.92 -60.52
CA ALA A 561 -82.82 45.07 -60.48
C ALA A 561 -82.89 44.21 -61.75
N ILE A 562 -82.77 42.88 -61.61
CA ILE A 562 -82.69 41.95 -62.75
C ILE A 562 -83.85 40.96 -62.72
N GLY A 563 -84.61 40.87 -63.81
CA GLY A 563 -85.80 40.02 -63.96
C GLY A 563 -87.13 40.76 -63.82
N SER A 564 -88.22 40.13 -64.27
CA SER A 564 -89.56 40.76 -64.22
C SER A 564 -89.97 41.05 -62.78
N ASP A 565 -90.44 42.28 -62.55
CA ASP A 565 -90.94 42.77 -61.25
C ASP A 565 -89.93 42.76 -60.10
N SER A 566 -88.63 42.65 -60.43
CA SER A 566 -87.56 42.79 -59.45
C SER A 566 -87.46 44.24 -58.98
N LEU A 567 -87.29 44.42 -57.67
CA LEU A 567 -87.15 45.73 -57.03
C LEU A 567 -85.83 45.79 -56.27
N ALA A 568 -85.00 46.77 -56.62
CA ALA A 568 -83.80 47.14 -55.89
C ALA A 568 -83.99 48.56 -55.34
N ASP A 569 -84.29 48.64 -54.05
CA ASP A 569 -84.64 49.87 -53.32
C ASP A 569 -83.61 50.26 -52.26
N SER A 570 -82.48 49.54 -52.19
CA SER A 570 -81.34 49.85 -51.32
C SER A 570 -80.07 50.11 -52.14
N PRO A 571 -79.20 51.07 -51.77
CA PRO A 571 -78.01 51.37 -52.56
C PRO A 571 -77.05 50.19 -52.70
N MET A 572 -76.33 50.09 -53.82
CA MET A 572 -75.32 49.04 -54.08
C MET A 572 -75.84 47.58 -53.97
N THR A 573 -77.13 47.33 -54.22
CA THR A 573 -77.70 45.98 -54.15
C THR A 573 -78.12 45.45 -55.51
N VAL A 574 -77.83 44.17 -55.79
CA VAL A 574 -78.38 43.45 -56.94
C VAL A 574 -79.56 42.59 -56.46
N SER A 575 -80.77 42.93 -56.88
CA SER A 575 -81.98 42.19 -56.54
C SER A 575 -82.53 41.45 -57.75
N ILE A 576 -82.72 40.13 -57.61
CA ILE A 576 -83.35 39.27 -58.63
C ILE A 576 -84.80 38.91 -58.28
N GLY A 577 -85.42 39.65 -57.37
CA GLY A 577 -86.74 39.37 -56.85
C GLY A 577 -87.32 40.55 -56.07
N ASN A 578 -88.36 40.27 -55.32
CA ASN A 578 -89.00 41.23 -54.43
C ASN A 578 -89.64 40.45 -53.27
N ALA A 579 -88.98 40.48 -52.11
CA ALA A 579 -89.44 39.76 -50.92
C ALA A 579 -90.81 40.25 -50.43
N ALA A 580 -91.09 41.56 -50.55
CA ALA A 580 -92.37 42.15 -50.20
C ALA A 580 -93.52 41.74 -51.15
N ALA A 581 -93.19 41.28 -52.36
CA ALA A 581 -94.14 40.72 -53.33
C ALA A 581 -94.14 39.18 -53.37
N GLY A 582 -93.42 38.52 -52.45
CA GLY A 582 -93.34 37.05 -52.36
C GLY A 582 -92.53 36.38 -53.48
N VAL A 583 -91.75 37.16 -54.24
CA VAL A 583 -90.98 36.67 -55.39
C VAL A 583 -89.52 36.52 -54.99
N THR A 584 -89.09 35.29 -54.70
CA THR A 584 -87.67 34.91 -54.57
C THR A 584 -87.30 33.90 -55.64
N ARG A 585 -86.08 33.99 -56.18
CA ARG A 585 -85.61 33.13 -57.27
C ARG A 585 -84.33 32.41 -56.85
N ARG A 586 -84.23 31.13 -57.20
CA ARG A 586 -82.96 30.39 -57.10
C ARG A 586 -82.07 30.83 -58.25
N LEU A 587 -80.80 31.07 -57.96
CA LEU A 587 -79.78 31.16 -59.01
C LEU A 587 -79.37 29.73 -59.35
N VAL A 588 -79.87 29.23 -60.48
CA VAL A 588 -79.56 27.90 -61.00
C VAL A 588 -78.59 28.01 -62.17
N ASN A 589 -77.86 26.93 -62.48
CA ASN A 589 -76.75 26.94 -63.45
C ASN A 589 -75.63 27.93 -63.09
N LEU A 590 -75.55 28.31 -61.81
CA LEU A 590 -74.40 29.01 -61.28
C LEU A 590 -73.21 28.09 -61.45
N GLN A 591 -72.25 28.48 -62.29
CA GLN A 591 -71.01 27.74 -62.43
C GLN A 591 -70.21 27.86 -61.14
N ALA A 592 -69.19 27.02 -60.99
CA ALA A 592 -68.37 27.04 -59.81
C ALA A 592 -67.70 28.42 -59.65
N GLY A 593 -68.00 29.17 -58.57
CA GLY A 593 -67.37 30.47 -58.26
C GLY A 593 -65.87 30.34 -58.00
N ILE A 594 -65.05 31.27 -58.51
CA ILE A 594 -63.60 31.19 -58.55
C ILE A 594 -62.95 32.31 -57.72
N ALA A 595 -63.55 33.50 -57.69
CA ALA A 595 -63.12 34.65 -56.89
C ALA A 595 -63.87 34.76 -55.54
N ALA A 596 -63.32 35.50 -54.56
CA ALA A 596 -63.86 35.60 -53.20
C ALA A 596 -65.26 36.23 -53.13
N ASP A 597 -65.62 37.07 -54.10
CA ASP A 597 -66.93 37.73 -54.19
C ASP A 597 -67.91 37.00 -55.16
N ASP A 598 -67.52 35.84 -55.70
CA ASP A 598 -68.40 35.00 -56.52
C ASP A 598 -69.41 34.24 -55.65
N ALA A 599 -70.64 34.07 -56.14
CA ALA A 599 -71.59 33.18 -55.51
C ALA A 599 -71.15 31.71 -55.68
N VAL A 600 -71.10 30.94 -54.58
CA VAL A 600 -70.74 29.52 -54.60
C VAL A 600 -71.95 28.63 -54.87
N ASN A 601 -71.76 27.57 -55.67
CA ASN A 601 -72.81 26.57 -55.92
C ASN A 601 -72.63 25.29 -55.07
N VAL A 602 -73.68 24.48 -54.96
CA VAL A 602 -73.65 23.23 -54.15
C VAL A 602 -72.67 22.19 -54.72
N SER A 603 -72.37 22.20 -56.02
CA SER A 603 -71.40 21.28 -56.64
C SER A 603 -69.94 21.57 -56.28
N GLN A 604 -69.62 22.80 -55.84
CA GLN A 604 -68.31 23.14 -55.28
C GLN A 604 -68.24 22.84 -53.79
N LEU A 605 -69.35 23.03 -53.07
CA LEU A 605 -69.42 22.72 -51.65
C LEU A 605 -69.40 21.20 -51.41
N LYS A 606 -69.96 20.40 -52.31
CA LYS A 606 -70.05 18.94 -52.17
C LYS A 606 -68.70 18.21 -52.14
N PRO A 607 -67.72 18.47 -53.03
CA PRO A 607 -66.37 17.91 -52.92
C PRO A 607 -65.67 18.31 -51.63
N VAL A 608 -65.85 19.55 -51.17
CA VAL A 608 -65.27 20.04 -49.90
C VAL A 608 -65.85 19.27 -48.70
N VAL A 609 -67.17 19.03 -48.67
CA VAL A 609 -67.82 18.25 -47.60
C VAL A 609 -67.46 16.76 -47.68
N THR A 610 -67.41 16.17 -48.87
CA THR A 610 -66.99 14.77 -49.06
C THR A 610 -65.52 14.54 -48.68
N ALA A 611 -64.64 15.51 -48.96
CA ALA A 611 -63.22 15.43 -48.63
C ALA A 611 -62.94 15.43 -47.11
N LEU A 612 -63.91 15.89 -46.30
CA LEU A 612 -63.83 15.73 -44.84
C LEU A 612 -63.94 14.26 -44.46
N GLY A 613 -64.77 13.44 -45.12
CA GLY A 613 -64.96 12.03 -44.73
C GLY A 613 -65.80 11.89 -43.45
N GLY A 614 -65.66 10.81 -42.69
CA GLY A 614 -66.36 10.63 -41.40
C GLY A 614 -67.89 10.68 -41.47
N GLY A 615 -68.51 10.42 -42.63
CA GLY A 615 -69.96 10.52 -42.81
C GLY A 615 -70.51 11.94 -43.03
N ALA A 616 -69.64 12.95 -43.21
CA ALA A 616 -70.06 14.30 -43.59
C ALA A 616 -70.86 14.29 -44.91
N SER A 617 -71.99 14.99 -44.94
CA SER A 617 -72.89 14.98 -46.10
C SER A 617 -73.73 16.24 -46.23
N ILE A 618 -74.23 16.48 -47.45
CA ILE A 618 -75.18 17.57 -47.75
C ILE A 618 -76.53 16.93 -48.08
N ASP A 619 -77.60 17.36 -47.39
CA ASP A 619 -78.96 16.90 -47.67
C ASP A 619 -79.43 17.45 -49.04
N PRO A 620 -79.73 16.57 -50.02
CA PRO A 620 -80.08 16.98 -51.38
C PRO A 620 -81.46 17.66 -51.49
N SER A 621 -82.30 17.60 -50.47
CA SER A 621 -83.66 18.15 -50.47
C SER A 621 -83.77 19.50 -49.75
N THR A 622 -82.94 19.74 -48.74
CA THR A 622 -82.97 20.96 -47.91
C THR A 622 -81.73 21.84 -48.06
N GLY A 623 -80.61 21.29 -48.54
CA GLY A 623 -79.33 21.98 -48.67
C GLY A 623 -78.52 22.10 -47.37
N ALA A 624 -78.95 21.46 -46.27
CA ALA A 624 -78.25 21.48 -44.98
C ALA A 624 -76.99 20.58 -44.98
N VAL A 625 -75.92 21.03 -44.31
CA VAL A 625 -74.65 20.28 -44.18
C VAL A 625 -74.56 19.60 -42.82
N THR A 626 -74.32 18.29 -42.80
CA THR A 626 -73.99 17.49 -41.61
C THR A 626 -72.49 17.24 -41.58
N GLY A 627 -71.82 17.56 -40.46
CA GLY A 627 -70.36 17.44 -40.31
C GLY A 627 -69.84 16.01 -40.17
N PRO A 628 -68.50 15.80 -40.22
CA PRO A 628 -67.87 14.49 -40.10
C PRO A 628 -67.90 13.96 -38.66
N THR A 629 -67.68 12.67 -38.49
CA THR A 629 -67.50 11.98 -37.21
C THR A 629 -66.39 10.93 -37.36
N TYR A 630 -65.33 11.02 -36.55
CA TYR A 630 -64.19 10.10 -36.55
C TYR A 630 -64.06 9.44 -35.17
N ASP A 631 -64.18 8.11 -35.11
CA ASP A 631 -64.01 7.37 -33.86
C ASP A 631 -62.55 6.91 -33.72
N LEU A 632 -61.84 7.49 -32.75
CA LEU A 632 -60.42 7.22 -32.49
C LEU A 632 -60.25 6.36 -31.23
N VAL A 633 -59.47 5.28 -31.33
CA VAL A 633 -59.28 4.27 -30.25
C VAL A 633 -58.81 4.89 -28.92
N ASN A 634 -57.97 5.93 -28.96
CA ASN A 634 -57.45 6.63 -27.77
C ASN A 634 -57.80 8.14 -27.76
N GLY A 635 -58.76 8.56 -28.59
CA GLY A 635 -59.14 9.97 -28.76
C GLY A 635 -60.63 10.25 -28.67
N GLY A 636 -61.47 9.22 -28.50
CA GLY A 636 -62.93 9.37 -28.51
C GLY A 636 -63.48 9.77 -29.90
N THR A 637 -64.74 10.17 -29.93
CA THR A 637 -65.43 10.60 -31.15
C THR A 637 -65.13 12.07 -31.43
N GLN A 638 -64.56 12.36 -32.60
CA GLN A 638 -64.19 13.71 -33.04
C GLN A 638 -65.07 14.15 -34.20
N THR A 639 -65.56 15.40 -34.19
CA THR A 639 -66.50 15.90 -35.22
C THR A 639 -65.89 16.93 -36.18
N THR A 640 -64.60 17.21 -36.03
CA THR A 640 -63.83 18.07 -36.94
C THR A 640 -62.49 17.42 -37.31
N VAL A 641 -61.93 17.79 -38.46
CA VAL A 641 -60.60 17.31 -38.89
C VAL A 641 -59.51 17.81 -37.94
N GLY A 642 -59.61 19.07 -37.49
CA GLY A 642 -58.63 19.69 -36.60
C GLY A 642 -58.56 18.99 -35.24
N ASP A 643 -59.70 18.67 -34.64
CA ASP A 643 -59.74 17.95 -33.37
C ASP A 643 -59.27 16.49 -33.53
N GLY A 644 -59.58 15.84 -34.65
CA GLY A 644 -59.08 14.50 -34.98
C GLY A 644 -57.55 14.43 -35.13
N LEU A 645 -56.96 15.38 -35.85
CA LEU A 645 -55.50 15.48 -35.99
C LEU A 645 -54.82 15.86 -34.66
N SER A 646 -55.43 16.76 -33.88
CA SER A 646 -54.92 17.15 -32.56
C SER A 646 -54.95 15.98 -31.56
N ALA A 647 -56.00 15.17 -31.57
CA ALA A 647 -56.10 13.96 -30.74
C ALA A 647 -55.04 12.91 -31.13
N LEU A 648 -54.79 12.73 -32.43
CA LEU A 648 -53.76 11.82 -32.92
C LEU A 648 -52.34 12.32 -32.61
N ASP A 649 -52.09 13.64 -32.72
CA ASP A 649 -50.83 14.28 -32.36
C ASP A 649 -50.55 14.17 -30.85
N GLY A 650 -51.56 14.35 -30.00
CA GLY A 650 -51.46 14.10 -28.56
C GLY A 650 -51.10 12.64 -28.23
N ALA A 651 -51.70 11.68 -28.94
CA ALA A 651 -51.36 10.26 -28.80
C ALA A 651 -49.94 9.92 -29.31
N LEU A 652 -49.50 10.54 -30.40
CA LEU A 652 -48.14 10.39 -30.93
C LEU A 652 -47.10 11.01 -29.98
N THR A 653 -47.40 12.19 -29.42
CA THR A 653 -46.58 12.84 -28.41
C THR A 653 -46.44 11.97 -27.16
N THR A 654 -47.53 11.37 -26.69
CA THR A 654 -47.53 10.45 -25.54
C THR A 654 -46.69 9.20 -25.82
N THR A 655 -46.80 8.63 -27.03
CA THR A 655 -45.95 7.51 -27.48
C THR A 655 -44.48 7.90 -27.52
N ASN A 656 -44.14 9.07 -28.05
CA ASN A 656 -42.76 9.58 -28.09
C ASN A 656 -42.18 9.82 -26.70
N LEU A 657 -42.98 10.34 -25.75
CA LEU A 657 -42.58 10.48 -24.35
C LEU A 657 -42.34 9.11 -23.69
N THR A 658 -43.18 8.11 -24.00
CA THR A 658 -43.02 6.74 -23.50
C THR A 658 -41.75 6.09 -24.08
N VAL A 659 -41.50 6.22 -25.39
CA VAL A 659 -40.28 5.73 -26.03
C VAL A 659 -39.04 6.42 -25.47
N THR A 660 -39.10 7.72 -25.21
CA THR A 660 -38.01 8.46 -24.56
C THR A 660 -37.76 7.93 -23.16
N THR A 661 -38.82 7.69 -22.38
CA THR A 661 -38.74 7.12 -21.02
C THR A 661 -38.17 5.70 -21.01
N LEU A 662 -38.59 4.87 -21.97
CA LEU A 662 -38.04 3.53 -22.17
C LEU A 662 -36.57 3.59 -22.55
N ASN A 663 -36.17 4.50 -23.45
CA ASN A 663 -34.78 4.67 -23.86
C ASN A 663 -33.91 5.11 -22.68
N THR A 664 -34.40 6.04 -21.84
CA THR A 664 -33.70 6.40 -20.59
C THR A 664 -33.62 5.23 -19.61
N THR A 665 -34.66 4.40 -19.50
CA THR A 665 -34.65 3.23 -18.61
C THR A 665 -33.66 2.17 -19.09
N VAL A 666 -33.60 1.92 -20.40
CA VAL A 666 -32.66 0.98 -21.02
C VAL A 666 -31.22 1.45 -20.86
N ASN A 667 -30.95 2.75 -21.07
CA ASN A 667 -29.62 3.30 -20.86
C ASN A 667 -29.19 3.21 -19.39
N ASN A 668 -30.09 3.55 -18.45
CA ASN A 668 -29.84 3.39 -17.02
C ASN A 668 -29.56 1.92 -16.65
N LEU A 669 -30.29 0.96 -17.26
CA LEU A 669 -30.05 -0.46 -17.04
C LEU A 669 -28.70 -0.90 -17.62
N GLY A 670 -28.31 -0.38 -18.79
CA GLY A 670 -26.99 -0.60 -19.38
C GLY A 670 -25.85 -0.11 -18.48
N ASP A 671 -26.00 1.09 -17.91
CA ASP A 671 -25.05 1.65 -16.95
C ASP A 671 -25.01 0.84 -15.65
N GLN A 672 -26.16 0.40 -15.13
CA GLN A 672 -26.24 -0.48 -13.96
C GLN A 672 -25.56 -1.83 -14.21
N VAL A 673 -25.74 -2.42 -15.40
CA VAL A 673 -25.08 -3.66 -15.80
C VAL A 673 -23.57 -3.47 -15.92
N GLN A 674 -23.11 -2.36 -16.51
CA GLN A 674 -21.68 -2.05 -16.61
C GLN A 674 -21.06 -1.82 -15.22
N GLN A 675 -21.75 -1.09 -14.35
CA GLN A 675 -21.33 -0.89 -12.95
C GLN A 675 -21.23 -2.22 -12.19
N LEU A 676 -22.18 -3.14 -12.41
CA LEU A 676 -22.12 -4.48 -11.81
C LEU A 676 -20.95 -5.30 -12.39
N GLN A 677 -20.68 -5.20 -13.69
CA GLN A 677 -19.57 -5.90 -14.34
C GLN A 677 -18.20 -5.37 -13.88
N ASP A 678 -18.06 -4.05 -13.71
CA ASP A 678 -16.86 -3.43 -13.18
C ASP A 678 -16.67 -3.77 -11.70
N ALA A 679 -17.74 -3.74 -10.89
CA ALA A 679 -17.71 -4.16 -9.50
C ALA A 679 -17.34 -5.65 -9.35
N ALA A 680 -17.88 -6.53 -10.20
CA ALA A 680 -17.50 -7.95 -10.25
C ALA A 680 -16.04 -8.13 -10.68
N GLY A 681 -15.58 -7.40 -11.71
CA GLY A 681 -14.19 -7.42 -12.17
C GLY A 681 -13.21 -6.98 -11.08
N GLN A 682 -13.57 -5.96 -10.29
CA GLN A 682 -12.74 -5.43 -9.21
C GLN A 682 -12.75 -6.32 -7.96
N THR A 683 -13.87 -6.99 -7.65
CA THR A 683 -13.98 -7.92 -6.50
C THR A 683 -13.27 -9.26 -6.75
N LEU A 684 -13.27 -9.75 -7.99
CA LEU A 684 -12.57 -10.98 -8.39
C LEU A 684 -11.04 -10.88 -8.39
N HIS A 685 -10.42 -9.71 -8.16
CA HIS A 685 -8.96 -9.61 -8.02
C HIS A 685 -8.45 -10.37 -6.79
N TYR A 686 -9.26 -10.46 -5.75
CA TYR A 686 -8.87 -11.05 -4.47
C TYR A 686 -9.42 -12.47 -4.25
N PHE A 687 -10.32 -12.96 -5.13
CA PHE A 687 -10.86 -14.32 -5.08
C PHE A 687 -10.92 -14.93 -6.50
N LYS A 688 -10.06 -15.91 -6.76
CA LYS A 688 -10.01 -16.68 -8.01
C LYS A 688 -10.25 -18.16 -7.70
N ALA A 689 -11.34 -18.73 -8.21
CA ALA A 689 -11.65 -20.14 -8.15
C ALA A 689 -11.81 -20.67 -9.59
N ASP A 690 -11.22 -21.82 -9.91
CA ASP A 690 -11.38 -22.51 -11.19
C ASP A 690 -12.24 -23.77 -11.03
N GLY A 691 -12.82 -24.25 -12.12
CA GLY A 691 -13.73 -25.39 -12.14
C GLY A 691 -14.21 -25.72 -13.55
N LEU A 692 -15.00 -26.79 -13.68
CA LEU A 692 -15.59 -27.26 -14.93
C LEU A 692 -16.72 -26.34 -15.43
N ASN A 693 -17.14 -25.36 -14.63
CA ASN A 693 -18.16 -24.34 -14.94
C ASN A 693 -19.48 -24.94 -15.46
N ASN A 694 -19.80 -26.16 -15.05
CA ASN A 694 -21.01 -26.90 -15.44
C ASN A 694 -21.90 -27.27 -14.24
N GLY A 695 -21.59 -26.74 -13.05
CA GLY A 695 -22.31 -26.98 -11.79
C GLY A 695 -22.00 -28.32 -11.12
N SER A 696 -21.18 -29.19 -11.73
CA SER A 696 -20.84 -30.50 -11.16
C SER A 696 -19.80 -30.43 -10.04
N ASP A 697 -19.07 -29.33 -9.97
CA ASP A 697 -17.96 -29.10 -9.04
C ASP A 697 -18.12 -27.80 -8.23
N ASP A 698 -19.35 -27.34 -8.04
CA ASP A 698 -19.64 -26.16 -7.22
C ASP A 698 -19.22 -26.37 -5.75
N ALA A 699 -18.74 -25.31 -5.13
CA ALA A 699 -18.53 -25.26 -3.69
C ALA A 699 -19.89 -25.20 -2.97
N VAL A 700 -20.09 -26.04 -1.95
CA VAL A 700 -21.34 -26.16 -1.22
C VAL A 700 -21.15 -25.65 0.21
N ALA A 701 -21.64 -24.44 0.51
CA ALA A 701 -21.73 -23.90 1.86
C ALA A 701 -23.19 -23.94 2.34
N SER A 702 -23.67 -25.08 2.84
CA SER A 702 -25.07 -25.26 3.27
C SER A 702 -25.30 -25.01 4.77
N GLY A 703 -24.22 -24.95 5.57
CA GLY A 703 -24.31 -24.61 6.99
C GLY A 703 -24.49 -23.11 7.25
N SER A 704 -25.13 -22.75 8.38
CA SER A 704 -25.21 -21.34 8.81
C SER A 704 -23.80 -20.77 9.02
N ASN A 705 -23.48 -19.63 8.41
CA ASN A 705 -22.16 -19.00 8.48
C ASN A 705 -21.00 -19.88 7.97
N ALA A 706 -21.29 -20.89 7.12
CA ALA A 706 -20.27 -21.76 6.55
C ALA A 706 -19.48 -21.06 5.43
N VAL A 707 -18.25 -21.52 5.20
CA VAL A 707 -17.36 -21.05 4.13
C VAL A 707 -16.93 -22.25 3.29
N ALA A 708 -17.29 -22.28 2.01
CA ALA A 708 -16.81 -23.28 1.06
C ALA A 708 -16.09 -22.59 -0.11
N ILE A 709 -14.83 -22.96 -0.37
CA ILE A 709 -13.97 -22.34 -1.39
C ILE A 709 -13.24 -23.45 -2.15
N GLY A 710 -13.40 -23.54 -3.47
CA GLY A 710 -12.74 -24.53 -4.34
C GLY A 710 -13.67 -25.62 -4.86
N SER A 711 -13.26 -26.31 -5.92
CA SER A 711 -14.10 -27.28 -6.63
C SER A 711 -14.54 -28.44 -5.72
N SER A 712 -15.84 -28.69 -5.64
CA SER A 712 -16.46 -29.71 -4.76
C SER A 712 -16.14 -29.56 -3.27
N ALA A 713 -15.70 -28.38 -2.80
CA ALA A 713 -15.53 -28.13 -1.37
C ALA A 713 -16.90 -28.11 -0.68
N THR A 714 -17.06 -28.87 0.40
CA THR A 714 -18.34 -29.02 1.11
C THR A 714 -18.21 -28.57 2.57
N ALA A 715 -18.94 -27.52 2.95
CA ALA A 715 -19.09 -27.04 4.32
C ALA A 715 -20.58 -27.08 4.72
N SER A 716 -21.02 -28.18 5.34
CA SER A 716 -22.45 -28.45 5.54
C SER A 716 -23.02 -28.11 6.93
N ALA A 717 -22.16 -27.81 7.90
CA ALA A 717 -22.57 -27.50 9.28
C ALA A 717 -22.31 -26.04 9.69
N ALA A 718 -22.90 -25.63 10.82
CA ALA A 718 -22.81 -24.25 11.31
C ALA A 718 -21.35 -23.84 11.61
N GLY A 719 -20.89 -22.74 11.03
CA GLY A 719 -19.54 -22.22 11.18
C GLY A 719 -18.44 -23.11 10.58
N ALA A 720 -18.79 -24.10 9.75
CA ALA A 720 -17.84 -24.98 9.08
C ALA A 720 -17.04 -24.24 7.99
N VAL A 721 -15.77 -24.59 7.83
CA VAL A 721 -14.87 -23.97 6.84
C VAL A 721 -14.23 -25.07 5.99
N ALA A 722 -14.54 -25.13 4.70
CA ALA A 722 -13.93 -26.01 3.71
C ALA A 722 -13.24 -25.19 2.62
N ILE A 723 -11.91 -25.27 2.51
CA ILE A 723 -11.11 -24.51 1.53
C ILE A 723 -10.17 -25.46 0.78
N GLY A 724 -10.33 -25.61 -0.53
CA GLY A 724 -9.55 -26.48 -1.41
C GLY A 724 -10.40 -27.55 -2.10
N THR A 725 -9.92 -28.05 -3.25
CA THR A 725 -10.67 -29.03 -4.05
C THR A 725 -11.00 -30.29 -3.26
N GLY A 726 -12.29 -30.60 -3.12
CA GLY A 726 -12.81 -31.76 -2.38
C GLY A 726 -12.56 -31.71 -0.88
N ALA A 727 -12.31 -30.53 -0.28
CA ALA A 727 -12.27 -30.38 1.17
C ALA A 727 -13.67 -30.58 1.77
N ILE A 728 -13.78 -31.32 2.87
CA ILE A 728 -15.07 -31.68 3.50
C ILE A 728 -15.06 -31.29 4.97
N SER A 729 -16.03 -30.46 5.37
CA SER A 729 -16.24 -29.96 6.73
C SER A 729 -17.73 -30.03 7.07
N ASP A 730 -18.14 -31.19 7.58
CA ASP A 730 -19.57 -31.52 7.82
C ASP A 730 -20.01 -31.33 9.28
N PHE A 731 -19.13 -30.84 10.14
CA PHE A 731 -19.40 -30.68 11.57
C PHE A 731 -19.28 -29.23 12.04
N ALA A 732 -20.02 -28.90 13.10
CA ALA A 732 -20.08 -27.53 13.60
C ALA A 732 -18.70 -27.03 14.06
N GLY A 733 -18.34 -25.81 13.64
CA GLY A 733 -17.06 -25.17 13.99
C GLY A 733 -15.81 -25.87 13.46
N SER A 734 -15.93 -26.86 12.58
CA SER A 734 -14.79 -27.60 12.01
C SER A 734 -14.12 -26.84 10.86
N VAL A 735 -12.83 -27.12 10.62
CA VAL A 735 -12.02 -26.40 9.62
C VAL A 735 -11.18 -27.37 8.79
N ALA A 736 -11.55 -27.56 7.52
CA ALA A 736 -10.80 -28.33 6.52
C ALA A 736 -10.17 -27.40 5.47
N ILE A 737 -8.84 -27.32 5.42
CA ILE A 737 -8.09 -26.46 4.47
C ILE A 737 -7.04 -27.29 3.75
N GLY A 738 -7.19 -27.45 2.43
CA GLY A 738 -6.31 -28.24 1.56
C GLY A 738 -7.11 -29.21 0.69
N SER A 739 -6.57 -29.58 -0.48
CA SER A 739 -7.27 -30.51 -1.36
C SER A 739 -7.46 -31.88 -0.68
N GLY A 740 -8.71 -32.36 -0.64
CA GLY A 740 -9.10 -33.61 0.02
C GLY A 740 -8.97 -33.63 1.55
N ALA A 741 -8.85 -32.47 2.20
CA ALA A 741 -8.84 -32.38 3.66
C ALA A 741 -10.21 -32.78 4.25
N GLY A 742 -10.21 -33.53 5.35
CA GLY A 742 -11.43 -33.97 6.03
C GLY A 742 -11.33 -33.81 7.54
N VAL A 743 -12.46 -33.45 8.17
CA VAL A 743 -12.54 -33.16 9.61
C VAL A 743 -13.72 -33.87 10.28
N GLY A 744 -13.54 -34.19 11.56
CA GLY A 744 -14.57 -34.53 12.54
C GLY A 744 -15.12 -33.29 13.26
N GLU A 745 -15.88 -33.50 14.34
CA GLU A 745 -16.53 -32.43 15.11
C GLU A 745 -15.52 -31.56 15.87
N ASN A 746 -15.67 -30.23 15.79
CA ASN A 746 -14.74 -29.26 16.42
C ASN A 746 -13.25 -29.51 16.06
N ALA A 747 -13.01 -30.13 14.90
CA ALA A 747 -11.68 -30.55 14.48
C ALA A 747 -11.10 -29.63 13.39
N VAL A 748 -9.78 -29.62 13.27
CA VAL A 748 -9.02 -28.77 12.34
C VAL A 748 -8.08 -29.64 11.51
N ALA A 749 -8.28 -29.71 10.19
CA ALA A 749 -7.39 -30.36 9.25
C ALA A 749 -6.83 -29.33 8.24
N ILE A 750 -5.52 -29.13 8.22
CA ILE A 750 -4.85 -28.16 7.34
C ILE A 750 -3.71 -28.85 6.58
N GLY A 751 -3.90 -29.13 5.29
CA GLY A 751 -2.93 -29.77 4.41
C GLY A 751 -3.59 -30.60 3.31
N ASN A 752 -2.86 -30.90 2.23
CA ASN A 752 -3.37 -31.81 1.20
C ASN A 752 -3.58 -33.22 1.79
N GLY A 753 -4.81 -33.73 1.73
CA GLY A 753 -5.20 -35.03 2.27
C GLY A 753 -5.09 -35.17 3.80
N SER A 754 -4.98 -34.07 4.55
CA SER A 754 -4.98 -34.11 6.02
C SER A 754 -6.33 -34.59 6.55
N ARG A 755 -6.32 -35.41 7.60
CA ARG A 755 -7.52 -35.99 8.22
C ARG A 755 -7.50 -35.81 9.74
N ALA A 756 -8.33 -34.93 10.25
CA ALA A 756 -8.65 -34.88 11.68
C ALA A 756 -9.92 -35.71 11.87
N ARG A 757 -9.80 -37.00 12.22
CA ARG A 757 -10.88 -37.97 11.98
C ARG A 757 -12.05 -37.84 12.95
N ASP A 758 -11.78 -37.38 14.16
CA ASP A 758 -12.71 -37.41 15.27
C ASP A 758 -12.75 -36.08 16.02
N ILE A 759 -13.45 -36.07 17.15
CA ILE A 759 -13.76 -34.88 17.93
C ILE A 759 -12.47 -34.23 18.48
N ASN A 760 -12.38 -32.89 18.37
CA ASN A 760 -11.28 -32.05 18.90
C ASN A 760 -9.90 -32.34 18.29
N ASP A 761 -9.83 -33.06 17.17
CA ASP A 761 -8.57 -33.38 16.52
C ASP A 761 -7.95 -32.17 15.82
N ILE A 762 -6.62 -32.09 15.84
CA ILE A 762 -5.84 -31.11 15.08
C ILE A 762 -4.87 -31.89 14.18
N ALA A 763 -5.04 -31.83 12.86
CA ALA A 763 -4.17 -32.46 11.86
C ALA A 763 -3.60 -31.41 10.88
N ILE A 764 -2.35 -30.98 11.08
CA ILE A 764 -1.70 -29.92 10.28
C ILE A 764 -0.50 -30.51 9.53
N GLY A 765 -0.57 -30.56 8.20
CA GLY A 765 0.47 -31.10 7.31
C GLY A 765 -0.12 -32.00 6.22
N ALA A 766 0.58 -32.10 5.07
CA ALA A 766 0.12 -32.98 3.99
C ALA A 766 0.08 -34.44 4.46
N GLY A 767 -1.09 -35.09 4.34
CA GLY A 767 -1.32 -36.45 4.81
C GLY A 767 -1.26 -36.65 6.33
N ALA A 768 -1.26 -35.58 7.13
CA ALA A 768 -1.36 -35.68 8.59
C ALA A 768 -2.66 -36.36 9.00
N SER A 769 -2.62 -37.25 9.99
CA SER A 769 -3.79 -37.98 10.47
C SER A 769 -3.88 -37.98 12.00
N ALA A 770 -4.91 -37.35 12.54
CA ALA A 770 -5.27 -37.34 13.95
C ALA A 770 -6.51 -38.21 14.20
N ASP A 771 -6.61 -38.79 15.40
CA ASP A 771 -7.66 -39.70 15.84
C ASP A 771 -7.99 -39.43 17.33
N LEU A 772 -9.17 -38.86 17.58
CA LEU A 772 -9.83 -38.53 18.85
C LEU A 772 -8.98 -37.79 19.90
N ASN A 773 -9.32 -36.53 20.16
CA ASN A 773 -8.66 -35.65 21.14
C ASN A 773 -7.14 -35.59 20.96
N SER A 774 -6.68 -35.58 19.70
CA SER A 774 -5.26 -35.72 19.38
C SER A 774 -4.73 -34.56 18.55
N THR A 775 -3.42 -34.29 18.66
CA THR A 775 -2.75 -33.21 17.93
C THR A 775 -1.63 -33.79 17.08
N THR A 776 -1.78 -33.75 15.76
CA THR A 776 -0.81 -34.17 14.76
C THR A 776 -0.35 -32.98 13.92
N VAL A 777 0.95 -32.67 13.96
CA VAL A 777 1.56 -31.57 13.19
C VAL A 777 2.79 -32.10 12.46
N GLY A 778 2.75 -32.17 11.12
CA GLY A 778 3.84 -32.64 10.27
C GLY A 778 3.35 -33.41 9.05
N GLN A 779 4.13 -33.41 7.96
CA GLN A 779 3.82 -34.22 6.79
C GLN A 779 3.80 -35.72 7.18
N ALA A 780 2.74 -36.42 6.78
CA ALA A 780 2.49 -37.84 7.06
C ALA A 780 2.63 -38.26 8.54
N ALA A 781 2.49 -37.32 9.47
CA ALA A 781 2.48 -37.63 10.89
C ALA A 781 1.15 -38.30 11.29
N THR A 782 1.16 -39.15 12.31
CA THR A 782 -0.01 -39.86 12.80
C THR A 782 -0.09 -39.83 14.33
N SER A 783 -1.28 -39.54 14.85
CA SER A 783 -1.60 -39.70 16.27
C SER A 783 -2.84 -40.57 16.43
N ALA A 784 -2.80 -41.47 17.41
CA ALA A 784 -3.96 -42.18 17.91
C ALA A 784 -4.65 -41.38 19.05
N THR A 785 -5.66 -41.97 19.67
CA THR A 785 -6.46 -41.37 20.74
C THR A 785 -5.63 -40.74 21.85
N ASN A 786 -6.00 -39.53 22.27
CA ASN A 786 -5.37 -38.75 23.36
C ASN A 786 -3.85 -38.53 23.19
N SER A 787 -3.38 -38.40 21.94
CA SER A 787 -1.94 -38.39 21.66
C SER A 787 -1.48 -37.13 20.94
N THR A 788 -0.18 -36.86 21.02
CA THR A 788 0.47 -35.72 20.35
C THR A 788 1.60 -36.21 19.45
N ALA A 789 1.51 -35.96 18.15
CA ALA A 789 2.56 -36.21 17.18
C ALA A 789 3.01 -34.88 16.55
N PHE A 790 4.27 -34.48 16.73
CA PHE A 790 4.81 -33.22 16.21
C PHE A 790 6.14 -33.46 15.48
N GLY A 791 6.15 -33.34 14.16
CA GLY A 791 7.29 -33.59 13.27
C GLY A 791 6.89 -34.43 12.06
N ALA A 792 7.59 -34.28 10.93
CA ALA A 792 7.29 -35.08 9.73
C ALA A 792 7.49 -36.58 10.01
N GLY A 793 6.49 -37.40 9.70
CA GLY A 793 6.46 -38.83 9.98
C GLY A 793 6.51 -39.20 11.48
N ALA A 794 6.21 -38.26 12.39
CA ALA A 794 6.06 -38.58 13.81
C ALA A 794 4.84 -39.49 14.02
N GLN A 795 4.96 -40.49 14.89
CA GLN A 795 3.94 -41.51 15.14
C GLN A 795 3.71 -41.63 16.64
N ALA A 796 2.50 -41.29 17.09
CA ALA A 796 2.10 -41.40 18.48
C ALA A 796 0.93 -42.40 18.60
N ALA A 797 1.16 -43.55 19.24
CA ALA A 797 0.10 -44.50 19.61
C ALA A 797 -0.71 -43.99 20.81
N GLY A 798 -1.72 -44.72 21.29
CA GLY A 798 -2.66 -44.20 22.31
C GLY A 798 -2.00 -43.63 23.59
N ASN A 799 -2.52 -42.50 24.08
CA ASN A 799 -2.01 -41.77 25.25
C ASN A 799 -0.50 -41.45 25.19
N SER A 800 0.05 -41.15 24.01
CA SER A 800 1.50 -40.96 23.85
C SER A 800 1.89 -39.59 23.27
N THR A 801 3.15 -39.23 23.40
CA THR A 801 3.72 -37.99 22.87
C THR A 801 4.96 -38.29 22.03
N ALA A 802 4.91 -38.03 20.73
CA ALA A 802 6.03 -38.14 19.80
C ALA A 802 6.39 -36.76 19.22
N ILE A 803 7.52 -36.17 19.62
CA ILE A 803 7.98 -34.84 19.18
C ILE A 803 9.35 -34.97 18.51
N GLY A 804 9.40 -34.81 17.20
CA GLY A 804 10.60 -34.89 16.36
C GLY A 804 10.30 -35.57 15.02
N GLN A 805 11.06 -35.23 13.99
CA GLN A 805 10.96 -35.93 12.69
C GLN A 805 11.24 -37.42 12.88
N GLY A 806 10.30 -38.27 12.45
CA GLY A 806 10.36 -39.72 12.62
C GLY A 806 10.35 -40.23 14.07
N ALA A 807 9.97 -39.41 15.05
CA ALA A 807 9.81 -39.87 16.43
C ALA A 807 8.65 -40.87 16.51
N ALA A 808 8.82 -41.98 17.24
CA ALA A 808 7.80 -43.01 17.39
C ALA A 808 7.57 -43.32 18.87
N ALA A 809 6.35 -43.12 19.35
CA ALA A 809 5.95 -43.44 20.71
C ALA A 809 4.84 -44.52 20.68
N LEU A 810 5.08 -45.65 21.34
CA LEU A 810 4.04 -46.65 21.59
C LEU A 810 3.10 -46.20 22.72
N THR A 811 2.14 -47.04 23.12
CA THR A 811 1.09 -46.69 24.08
C THR A 811 1.67 -46.23 25.44
N ASP A 812 1.09 -45.16 25.99
CA ASP A 812 1.48 -44.56 27.28
C ASP A 812 2.96 -44.15 27.35
N SER A 813 3.54 -43.65 26.25
CA SER A 813 4.98 -43.37 26.17
C SER A 813 5.33 -41.97 25.63
N ILE A 814 6.59 -41.55 25.80
CA ILE A 814 7.10 -40.25 25.37
C ILE A 814 8.35 -40.44 24.52
N SER A 815 8.35 -39.95 23.28
CA SER A 815 9.52 -39.86 22.41
C SER A 815 9.77 -38.41 22.01
N MET A 816 10.88 -37.82 22.47
CA MET A 816 11.25 -36.44 22.14
C MET A 816 12.66 -36.38 21.52
N GLY A 817 12.74 -36.04 20.25
CA GLY A 817 13.97 -35.97 19.46
C GLY A 817 13.78 -36.59 18.07
N ARG A 818 14.58 -36.15 17.09
CA ARG A 818 14.57 -36.76 15.74
C ARG A 818 14.90 -38.25 15.85
N GLY A 819 14.02 -39.11 15.34
CA GLY A 819 14.16 -40.56 15.35
C GLY A 819 14.17 -41.18 16.75
N ALA A 820 13.66 -40.50 17.78
CA ALA A 820 13.52 -41.09 19.11
C ALA A 820 12.41 -42.16 19.09
N THR A 821 12.65 -43.31 19.72
CA THR A 821 11.71 -44.44 19.73
C THR A 821 11.48 -44.96 21.15
N SER A 822 10.23 -45.01 21.61
CA SER A 822 9.88 -45.50 22.94
C SER A 822 8.94 -46.69 22.86
N SER A 823 9.28 -47.75 23.61
CA SER A 823 8.37 -48.86 23.91
C SER A 823 7.24 -48.42 24.85
N SER A 824 6.27 -49.29 25.13
CA SER A 824 5.16 -48.97 26.03
C SER A 824 5.62 -48.51 27.41
N HIS A 825 4.91 -47.54 27.99
CA HIS A 825 5.20 -46.99 29.33
C HIS A 825 6.61 -46.40 29.49
N SER A 826 7.27 -46.00 28.39
CA SER A 826 8.68 -45.60 28.39
C SER A 826 8.90 -44.15 27.97
N ALA A 827 10.08 -43.61 28.21
CA ALA A 827 10.47 -42.27 27.77
C ALA A 827 11.83 -42.27 27.03
N ALA A 828 11.85 -41.85 25.78
CA ALA A 828 13.06 -41.65 24.97
C ALA A 828 13.26 -40.14 24.73
N LEU A 829 14.24 -39.54 25.40
CA LEU A 829 14.47 -38.08 25.42
C LEU A 829 15.85 -37.75 24.85
N GLY A 830 15.90 -37.42 23.55
CA GLY A 830 17.12 -37.07 22.82
C GLY A 830 17.06 -37.56 21.37
N VAL A 831 17.87 -36.94 20.49
CA VAL A 831 18.00 -37.40 19.10
C VAL A 831 18.49 -38.85 19.07
N GLY A 832 17.74 -39.74 18.43
CA GLY A 832 18.05 -41.17 18.36
C GLY A 832 18.03 -41.93 19.69
N ALA A 833 17.47 -41.33 20.76
CA ALA A 833 17.27 -42.07 22.00
C ALA A 833 16.26 -43.20 21.77
N SER A 834 16.53 -44.39 22.32
CA SER A 834 15.71 -45.57 22.06
C SER A 834 15.49 -46.41 23.30
N THR A 835 14.24 -46.73 23.59
CA THR A 835 13.88 -47.79 24.55
C THR A 835 13.33 -49.04 23.85
N ASP A 836 13.71 -49.25 22.60
CA ASP A 836 13.23 -50.38 21.80
C ASP A 836 13.43 -51.71 22.54
N GLY A 837 12.35 -52.48 22.68
CA GLY A 837 12.30 -53.76 23.41
C GLY A 837 12.31 -53.67 24.94
N ALA A 838 12.46 -52.49 25.54
CA ALA A 838 12.49 -52.29 27.00
C ALA A 838 11.29 -51.45 27.48
N SER A 839 10.35 -52.09 28.19
CA SER A 839 9.17 -51.44 28.77
C SER A 839 9.47 -50.78 30.12
N ASN A 840 8.70 -49.74 30.46
CA ASN A 840 8.88 -48.98 31.69
C ASN A 840 10.32 -48.45 31.87
N ALA A 841 10.94 -48.00 30.78
CA ALA A 841 12.34 -47.58 30.76
C ALA A 841 12.49 -46.12 30.31
N VAL A 842 13.61 -45.49 30.67
CA VAL A 842 13.94 -44.11 30.30
C VAL A 842 15.30 -44.06 29.61
N ALA A 843 15.35 -43.66 28.33
CA ALA A 843 16.58 -43.32 27.63
C ALA A 843 16.75 -41.80 27.61
N LEU A 844 17.77 -41.28 28.32
CA LEU A 844 17.99 -39.85 28.52
C LEU A 844 19.31 -39.37 27.89
N GLY A 845 19.19 -38.57 26.84
CA GLY A 845 20.29 -38.01 26.05
C GLY A 845 20.40 -38.63 24.66
N ALA A 846 21.06 -37.93 23.73
CA ALA A 846 21.19 -38.37 22.34
C ALA A 846 21.81 -39.77 22.21
N ASN A 847 21.23 -40.63 21.38
CA ASN A 847 21.65 -42.02 21.15
C ASN A 847 21.73 -42.91 22.41
N SER A 848 21.04 -42.56 23.50
CA SER A 848 21.00 -43.44 24.69
C SER A 848 20.09 -44.62 24.41
N THR A 849 20.47 -45.81 24.87
CA THR A 849 19.72 -47.04 24.62
C THR A 849 19.53 -47.82 25.92
N THR A 850 18.31 -48.31 26.15
CA THR A 850 18.03 -49.20 27.27
C THR A 850 18.03 -50.65 26.80
N THR A 851 18.65 -51.55 27.56
CA THR A 851 18.68 -52.99 27.26
C THR A 851 17.80 -53.83 28.19
N ARG A 852 17.15 -53.20 29.18
CA ARG A 852 16.36 -53.86 30.23
C ARG A 852 15.15 -53.03 30.64
N ASN A 853 14.05 -53.71 30.98
CA ASN A 853 12.85 -53.10 31.57
C ASN A 853 13.16 -52.44 32.92
N ASN A 854 12.40 -51.42 33.31
CA ASN A 854 12.51 -50.74 34.61
C ASN A 854 13.89 -50.09 34.85
N THR A 855 14.48 -49.45 33.83
CA THR A 855 15.81 -48.82 33.94
C THR A 855 15.85 -47.40 33.39
N VAL A 856 16.81 -46.61 33.85
CA VAL A 856 17.18 -45.31 33.27
C VAL A 856 18.58 -45.44 32.65
N ALA A 857 18.69 -45.24 31.34
CA ALA A 857 19.95 -45.19 30.61
C ALA A 857 20.31 -43.73 30.28
N VAL A 858 21.48 -43.27 30.72
CA VAL A 858 22.02 -41.92 30.38
C VAL A 858 23.03 -41.96 29.22
N GLY A 859 23.15 -43.10 28.52
CA GLY A 859 24.09 -43.34 27.43
C GLY A 859 23.83 -44.69 26.76
N ALA A 860 24.74 -45.11 25.89
CA ALA A 860 24.76 -46.44 25.28
C ALA A 860 26.07 -47.17 25.63
N GLY A 861 26.14 -48.48 25.42
CA GLY A 861 27.36 -49.24 25.70
C GLY A 861 28.57 -48.71 24.91
N GLY A 862 29.65 -48.35 25.61
CA GLY A 862 30.82 -47.70 25.02
C GLY A 862 30.68 -46.19 24.76
N SER A 863 29.59 -45.58 25.23
CA SER A 863 29.31 -44.14 25.17
C SER A 863 28.51 -43.71 26.42
N GLU A 864 28.94 -44.18 27.58
CA GLU A 864 28.35 -43.87 28.88
C GLU A 864 28.59 -42.40 29.26
N ARG A 865 27.63 -41.79 29.96
CA ARG A 865 27.75 -40.42 30.47
C ARG A 865 27.95 -40.41 31.97
N GLN A 866 28.76 -39.46 32.44
CA GLN A 866 28.86 -39.16 33.87
C GLN A 866 27.60 -38.45 34.37
N ILE A 867 27.17 -38.80 35.57
CA ILE A 867 26.12 -38.08 36.31
C ILE A 867 26.83 -37.14 37.27
N VAL A 868 26.83 -35.84 36.95
CA VAL A 868 27.47 -34.79 37.75
C VAL A 868 26.43 -34.01 38.56
N ASN A 869 26.87 -33.24 39.56
CA ASN A 869 26.02 -32.53 40.51
C ASN A 869 25.12 -33.45 41.37
N LEU A 870 25.59 -34.67 41.64
CA LEU A 870 24.89 -35.62 42.51
C LEU A 870 25.24 -35.35 43.98
N ALA A 871 24.24 -34.99 44.79
CA ALA A 871 24.38 -34.89 46.24
C ALA A 871 24.68 -36.26 46.87
N ALA A 872 25.17 -36.27 48.11
CA ALA A 872 25.46 -37.49 48.82
C ALA A 872 24.16 -38.26 49.16
N GLY A 873 24.09 -39.55 48.79
CA GLY A 873 22.97 -40.42 49.11
C GLY A 873 22.87 -40.73 50.61
N THR A 874 21.66 -40.82 51.14
CA THR A 874 21.40 -41.03 52.58
C THR A 874 20.56 -42.28 52.87
N GLN A 875 19.79 -42.74 51.88
CA GLN A 875 18.96 -43.94 51.96
C GLN A 875 19.56 -45.09 51.15
N ASN A 876 19.09 -46.32 51.43
CA ASN A 876 19.58 -47.54 50.77
C ASN A 876 19.37 -47.55 49.24
N THR A 877 18.43 -46.76 48.71
CA THR A 877 18.12 -46.68 47.28
C THR A 877 18.65 -45.41 46.62
N ASP A 878 19.43 -44.59 47.33
CA ASP A 878 20.05 -43.39 46.76
C ASP A 878 21.31 -43.76 45.96
N ALA A 879 21.63 -42.94 44.96
CA ALA A 879 22.88 -43.07 44.23
C ALA A 879 24.07 -42.54 45.06
N LEU A 880 25.21 -43.23 45.01
CA LEU A 880 26.45 -42.83 45.69
C LEU A 880 27.23 -41.85 44.81
N ASN A 881 27.71 -40.75 45.38
CA ASN A 881 28.68 -39.88 44.70
C ASN A 881 30.13 -40.19 45.10
N VAL A 882 31.11 -39.66 44.35
CA VAL A 882 32.53 -39.94 44.60
C VAL A 882 32.98 -39.49 46.01
N SER A 883 32.42 -38.39 46.55
CA SER A 883 32.78 -37.89 47.88
C SER A 883 32.42 -38.86 49.02
N GLN A 884 31.44 -39.74 48.82
CA GLN A 884 31.08 -40.78 49.78
C GLN A 884 31.93 -42.06 49.62
N LEU A 885 32.44 -42.34 48.42
CA LEU A 885 33.30 -43.49 48.15
C LEU A 885 34.75 -43.27 48.59
N VAL A 886 35.27 -42.06 48.45
CA VAL A 886 36.64 -41.68 48.86
C VAL A 886 36.98 -42.08 50.30
N PRO A 887 36.19 -41.74 51.34
CA PRO A 887 36.51 -42.13 52.71
C PRO A 887 36.51 -43.66 52.91
N VAL A 888 35.67 -44.41 52.18
CA VAL A 888 35.64 -45.89 52.23
C VAL A 888 36.91 -46.49 51.62
N VAL A 889 37.37 -45.97 50.48
CA VAL A 889 38.62 -46.42 49.83
C VAL A 889 39.84 -46.06 50.66
N ASN A 890 39.88 -44.85 51.23
CA ASN A 890 40.96 -44.43 52.12
C ASN A 890 41.05 -45.30 53.37
N ALA A 891 39.92 -45.78 53.90
CA ALA A 891 39.89 -46.68 55.06
C ALA A 891 40.54 -48.06 54.80
N LEU A 892 40.74 -48.46 53.54
CA LEU A 892 41.46 -49.69 53.21
C LEU A 892 42.99 -49.55 53.44
N GLY A 893 43.57 -48.36 53.34
CA GLY A 893 45.03 -48.17 53.47
C GLY A 893 45.84 -48.81 52.33
N GLY A 894 47.14 -49.06 52.53
CA GLY A 894 47.98 -49.77 51.55
C GLY A 894 48.09 -49.12 50.15
N GLY A 895 47.88 -47.80 50.05
CA GLY A 895 47.91 -47.08 48.77
C GLY A 895 46.67 -47.22 47.90
N ALA A 896 45.56 -47.76 48.43
CA ALA A 896 44.29 -47.79 47.72
C ALA A 896 43.86 -46.37 47.32
N SER A 897 43.41 -46.19 46.09
CA SER A 897 43.06 -44.86 45.56
C SER A 897 42.01 -44.93 44.47
N ILE A 898 41.36 -43.78 44.21
CA ILE A 898 40.39 -43.62 43.11
C ILE A 898 41.02 -42.71 42.06
N ASN A 899 41.03 -43.15 40.81
CA ASN A 899 41.42 -42.30 39.70
C ASN A 899 40.34 -41.23 39.45
N THR A 900 40.68 -39.96 39.62
CA THR A 900 39.71 -38.85 39.54
C THR A 900 39.19 -38.57 38.13
N VAL A 901 39.80 -39.14 37.09
CA VAL A 901 39.39 -38.98 35.69
C VAL A 901 38.57 -40.18 35.22
N THR A 902 39.00 -41.41 35.54
CA THR A 902 38.34 -42.63 35.05
C THR A 902 37.36 -43.25 36.04
N GLY A 903 37.41 -42.86 37.32
CA GLY A 903 36.63 -43.47 38.40
C GLY A 903 37.12 -44.86 38.83
N ALA A 904 38.20 -45.37 38.24
CA ALA A 904 38.74 -46.69 38.56
C ALA A 904 39.32 -46.73 39.99
N VAL A 905 38.99 -47.78 40.75
CA VAL A 905 39.56 -48.02 42.09
C VAL A 905 40.79 -48.91 41.94
N THR A 906 41.94 -48.40 42.39
CA THR A 906 43.16 -49.20 42.58
C THR A 906 43.11 -49.79 43.99
N GLY A 907 43.14 -51.13 44.08
CA GLY A 907 43.10 -51.84 45.35
C GLY A 907 44.34 -51.60 46.21
N PRO A 908 44.27 -51.88 47.53
CA PRO A 908 45.41 -51.75 48.42
C PRO A 908 46.50 -52.77 48.08
N THR A 909 47.76 -52.40 48.28
CA THR A 909 48.90 -53.32 48.32
C THR A 909 49.55 -53.23 49.69
N TYR A 910 49.46 -54.31 50.46
CA TYR A 910 50.11 -54.41 51.76
C TYR A 910 51.41 -55.20 51.61
N THR A 911 52.53 -54.56 51.93
CA THR A 911 53.83 -55.23 51.98
C THR A 911 54.02 -55.79 53.38
N LEU A 912 54.06 -57.12 53.50
CA LEU A 912 54.35 -57.77 54.77
C LEU A 912 55.86 -57.95 54.91
N ALA A 913 56.34 -57.82 56.14
CA ALA A 913 57.76 -57.84 56.45
C ALA A 913 58.42 -59.20 56.17
N ASN A 914 57.65 -60.28 56.04
CA ASN A 914 58.09 -61.59 55.55
C ASN A 914 58.36 -61.66 54.03
N GLY A 915 58.28 -60.54 53.31
CA GLY A 915 58.55 -60.44 51.86
C GLY A 915 57.35 -60.74 50.96
N GLY A 916 56.17 -61.06 51.51
CA GLY A 916 54.95 -61.29 50.74
C GLY A 916 54.11 -60.03 50.53
N THR A 917 53.56 -59.85 49.33
CA THR A 917 52.58 -58.77 49.03
C THR A 917 51.16 -59.32 49.04
N GLN A 918 50.25 -58.64 49.73
CA GLN A 918 48.83 -58.98 49.77
C GLN A 918 48.01 -57.84 49.16
N THR A 919 47.07 -58.19 48.29
CA THR A 919 46.25 -57.22 47.54
C THR A 919 44.82 -57.08 48.10
N THR A 920 44.53 -57.79 49.17
CA THR A 920 43.26 -57.70 49.90
C THR A 920 43.53 -57.60 51.40
N LEU A 921 42.65 -56.88 52.11
CA LEU A 921 42.74 -56.75 53.56
C LEU A 921 42.67 -58.15 54.22
N GLN A 922 41.76 -59.01 53.76
CA GLN A 922 41.64 -60.38 54.25
C GLN A 922 42.92 -61.20 54.03
N GLY A 923 43.57 -61.09 52.86
CA GLY A 923 44.84 -61.76 52.58
C GLY A 923 45.98 -61.26 53.47
N ALA A 924 46.02 -59.94 53.73
CA ALA A 924 46.98 -59.33 54.64
C ALA A 924 46.79 -59.80 56.09
N LEU A 925 45.57 -59.77 56.61
CA LEU A 925 45.24 -60.26 57.96
C LEU A 925 45.44 -61.76 58.09
N TYR A 926 45.08 -62.56 57.08
CA TYR A 926 45.29 -64.01 57.09
C TYR A 926 46.77 -64.38 57.00
N ALA A 927 47.56 -63.67 56.19
CA ALA A 927 49.01 -63.88 56.12
C ALA A 927 49.70 -63.46 57.44
N LEU A 928 49.24 -62.38 58.07
CA LEU A 928 49.69 -61.97 59.40
C LEU A 928 49.30 -63.01 60.47
N ASP A 929 48.05 -63.49 60.47
CA ASP A 929 47.54 -64.50 61.40
C ASP A 929 48.24 -65.86 61.25
N GLN A 930 48.52 -66.29 60.02
CA GLN A 930 49.35 -67.47 59.72
C GLN A 930 50.81 -67.28 60.17
N ALA A 931 51.37 -66.08 60.02
CA ALA A 931 52.74 -65.78 60.49
C ALA A 931 52.82 -65.79 62.04
N VAL A 932 51.76 -65.34 62.72
CA VAL A 932 51.64 -65.40 64.18
C VAL A 932 51.39 -66.84 64.65
N SER A 933 50.52 -67.59 63.98
CA SER A 933 50.15 -68.99 64.33
C SER A 933 51.29 -69.99 64.10
N ASN A 934 52.11 -69.80 63.05
CA ASN A 934 53.31 -70.60 62.80
C ASN A 934 54.54 -70.14 63.62
N GLY A 935 54.42 -69.04 64.36
CA GLY A 935 55.49 -68.37 65.10
C GLY A 935 55.70 -68.83 66.55
N SER A 936 55.28 -70.03 66.93
CA SER A 936 55.45 -70.58 68.29
C SER A 936 56.89 -71.06 68.61
N GLY A 937 57.91 -70.56 67.91
CA GLY A 937 59.32 -70.83 68.17
C GLY A 937 60.10 -69.55 68.49
N ALA A 938 60.80 -69.55 69.63
CA ALA A 938 61.61 -68.44 70.12
C ALA A 938 62.71 -68.03 69.13
N ASN A 939 62.41 -67.08 68.25
CA ASN A 939 63.28 -66.11 67.56
C ASN A 939 62.55 -65.57 66.32
N ASN A 940 61.51 -64.75 66.53
CA ASN A 940 60.78 -64.11 65.42
C ASN A 940 61.01 -62.58 65.45
N PRO A 941 61.68 -61.99 64.43
CA PRO A 941 62.07 -60.57 64.42
C PRO A 941 60.95 -59.57 64.04
N TYR A 942 59.66 -59.96 64.11
CA TYR A 942 58.55 -59.15 63.56
C TYR A 942 57.49 -58.66 64.57
N LEU A 943 57.73 -58.74 65.88
CA LEU A 943 56.94 -58.01 66.89
C LEU A 943 57.80 -56.90 67.53
N ALA A 944 57.86 -55.75 66.88
CA ALA A 944 58.25 -54.49 67.52
C ALA A 944 57.07 -53.54 67.38
N VAL A 945 56.58 -53.04 68.53
CA VAL A 945 55.49 -52.05 68.63
C VAL A 945 55.91 -50.74 68.01
#